data_AF-A0A4Y2H9R1-F1
#
_entry.id   AF-A0A4Y2H9R1-F1
#
_cell.length_a   1.000
_cell.length_b   1.000
_cell.length_c   1.000
_cell.angle_alpha   90.00
_cell.angle_beta   90.00
_cell.angle_gamma   90.00
#
_symmetry.space_group_name_H-M   'P 1'
#
loop_
_entity.id
_entity.type
_entity.pdbx_description
1 polymer ?
#
loop_
_entity_poly.entity_id
_entity_poly.type
_entity_poly.pdbx_seq_one_letter_code
_entity_poly.pdbx_strand_id
1 'polypeptide(L)'
;MLKLYTDSSCNIGSLKILATAEFFSTKVEVIRSSDSKVTNTFPVLEVSDGSSFFSSNASCRYIQSLNNNAVSPVTDSWLEWESTVLQPLVSALLKAAKVEGASLPLKKSLSYLSAVLAQQNYLSGKDSVGLADIVIWANLHPLFKASFISEVSDLSHLLKWLAGLKTQSSLCKAFSIISEDAKPENLKKKLVCNSLLSSEHSKFFMPVHVPDFMDHAKERVGDNQESSKEVDVTEAEIAHAYTSWLKGTSSFPSPKSNKGPILPQKDERNILITSALPYVNNIPHLGNIIGSVLSADVFARYCRVRGYNTLYICGTDEYGTATETKAIALGVTPKEICDKYNKLHSEIYEWFNISFDHFGRTTTAKQTEIAQDIFNKLHAQNLVLVDTVEQLYCETCQRFLADRFVEGICPLCQYEDARGDQCDKCGKLINAAELKKPQCKLCRATPHLRSSKHLFLDLPKLAEPLKQYLDKSTSSGHWSNTAKVIAYSWLKEGLKPRCITRDLKWGTPVPLEGFTDKVFYVWYDAPIGYLSITANYTDKWEQWWKQPDIVQLYQFMAKDNVPFHSIIFPACQLGSKDNYTIVNHLAATEYLNYEDVKFSKSRGVGVFGDDAKDTGLPSDVWRFYLLYLRPEAQDTYFSWNDLMLKINSELLNNLGNFINRALSFISNNFDGCIPEMLLEEGDKKVIAQVDHELKSYIQCMEKTRLRDAIKYMLNISRIGNQYIQSNKPWEKIKASAAENSTSLVLRNTAFLKHFRTHEGSTFLRADVIQEIASETDTDFANSSLDLQGEICESTCFKSSFLYPTLKL
;
A
#
# COMPACT_ATOMS: atom_id res chain seq x y z
N MET A 1 22.26 13.53 22.91
CA MET A 1 21.14 13.66 23.87
C MET A 1 19.92 13.14 23.16
N LEU A 2 19.17 12.21 23.74
CA LEU A 2 18.02 11.60 23.06
C LEU A 2 16.85 12.59 23.01
N LYS A 3 16.17 12.68 21.87
CA LYS A 3 14.96 13.52 21.71
C LYS A 3 13.79 12.64 21.32
N LEU A 4 12.68 12.76 22.06
CA LEU A 4 11.43 12.11 21.74
C LEU A 4 10.47 13.13 21.14
N TYR A 5 10.26 13.04 19.82
CA TYR A 5 9.22 13.79 19.14
C TYR A 5 7.88 13.08 19.33
N THR A 6 6.88 13.81 19.81
CA THR A 6 5.57 13.23 20.08
C THR A 6 4.44 14.26 19.95
N ASP A 7 3.21 13.77 19.81
CA ASP A 7 2.00 14.59 19.83
C ASP A 7 1.82 15.29 21.19
N SER A 8 0.97 16.32 21.22
CA SER A 8 0.71 17.12 22.43
C SER A 8 0.04 16.34 23.57
N SER A 9 -0.49 15.15 23.29
CA SER A 9 -1.18 14.27 24.24
C SER A 9 -0.32 13.12 24.80
N CYS A 10 0.86 12.87 24.23
CA CYS A 10 1.76 11.75 24.53
C CYS A 10 1.05 10.38 24.53
N ASN A 11 0.95 9.73 23.37
CA ASN A 11 0.29 8.42 23.22
C ASN A 11 0.99 7.25 23.96
N ILE A 12 0.38 6.06 23.88
CA ILE A 12 0.87 4.85 24.56
C ILE A 12 2.31 4.45 24.18
N GLY A 13 2.75 4.74 22.96
CA GLY A 13 4.12 4.48 22.52
C GLY A 13 5.11 5.43 23.20
N SER A 14 4.74 6.70 23.38
CA SER A 14 5.53 7.67 24.15
C SER A 14 5.65 7.25 25.62
N LEU A 15 4.57 6.71 26.21
CA LEU A 15 4.61 6.18 27.57
C LEU A 15 5.62 5.04 27.72
N LYS A 16 5.65 4.09 26.76
CA LYS A 16 6.64 3.00 26.78
C LYS A 16 8.07 3.54 26.80
N ILE A 17 8.37 4.49 25.91
CA ILE A 17 9.71 5.08 25.77
C ILE A 17 10.09 5.84 27.03
N LEU A 18 9.21 6.70 27.54
CA LEU A 18 9.45 7.50 28.75
C LEU A 18 9.59 6.62 30.00
N ALA A 19 8.75 5.60 30.15
CA ALA A 19 8.84 4.65 31.26
C ALA A 19 10.16 3.88 31.24
N THR A 20 10.60 3.48 30.05
CA THR A 20 11.89 2.82 29.86
C THR A 20 13.05 3.76 30.16
N ALA A 21 12.99 5.00 29.67
CA ALA A 21 14.01 6.02 29.92
C ALA A 21 14.16 6.32 31.42
N GLU A 22 13.06 6.56 32.13
CA GLU A 22 13.07 6.82 33.57
C GLU A 22 13.57 5.60 34.36
N PHE A 23 13.21 4.38 33.94
CA PHE A 23 13.67 3.17 34.62
C PHE A 23 15.18 2.96 34.49
N PHE A 24 15.73 3.19 33.30
CA PHE A 24 17.17 3.08 33.04
C PHE A 24 17.95 4.37 33.32
N SER A 25 17.32 5.40 33.89
CA SER A 25 17.94 6.71 34.17
C SER A 25 18.55 7.40 32.93
N THR A 26 17.99 7.13 31.75
CA THR A 26 18.43 7.70 30.48
C THR A 26 17.70 9.02 30.23
N LYS A 27 18.46 10.11 30.02
CA LYS A 27 17.86 11.44 29.74
C LYS A 27 17.26 11.48 28.32
N VAL A 28 15.96 11.78 28.25
CA VAL A 28 15.22 11.99 27.00
C VAL A 28 14.55 13.37 27.05
N GLU A 29 14.85 14.21 26.08
CA GLU A 29 14.18 15.50 25.88
C GLU A 29 12.87 15.29 25.10
N VAL A 30 11.73 15.74 25.65
CA VAL A 30 10.43 15.58 24.97
C VAL A 30 10.13 16.82 24.13
N ILE A 31 10.10 16.64 22.81
CA ILE A 31 9.77 17.69 21.84
C ILE A 31 8.31 17.50 21.41
N ARG A 32 7.44 18.40 21.88
CA ARG A 32 6.01 18.40 21.53
C ARG A 32 5.78 19.28 20.31
N SER A 33 5.20 18.74 19.25
CA SER A 33 4.90 19.53 18.06
C SER A 33 3.70 20.45 18.32
N SER A 34 3.93 21.77 18.33
CA SER A 34 2.89 22.81 18.27
C SER A 34 2.78 23.47 16.89
N ASP A 35 3.67 23.11 15.96
CA ASP A 35 3.77 23.75 14.64
C ASP A 35 3.07 22.90 13.57
N SER A 36 2.08 23.49 12.92
CA SER A 36 1.11 22.87 12.01
C SER A 36 1.69 22.34 10.68
N LYS A 37 3.01 22.14 10.59
CA LYS A 37 3.71 21.62 9.40
C LYS A 37 4.25 20.20 9.55
N VAL A 38 4.35 19.67 10.78
CA VAL A 38 4.69 18.26 11.03
C VAL A 38 3.44 17.58 11.56
N THR A 39 2.83 16.73 10.74
CA THR A 39 1.56 16.06 11.02
C THR A 39 1.68 15.09 12.20
N ASN A 40 1.41 15.56 13.43
CA ASN A 40 1.20 14.80 14.68
C ASN A 40 1.59 13.31 14.60
N THR A 41 2.89 13.06 14.54
CA THR A 41 3.50 11.78 14.19
C THR A 41 3.58 10.83 15.40
N PHE A 42 3.70 9.53 15.10
CA PHE A 42 4.13 8.50 16.06
C PHE A 42 5.31 8.96 16.92
N PRO A 43 5.50 8.39 18.12
CA PRO A 43 6.69 8.69 18.90
C PRO A 43 7.94 8.33 18.09
N VAL A 44 8.75 9.35 17.77
CA VAL A 44 10.04 9.17 17.10
C VAL A 44 11.12 9.49 18.10
N LEU A 45 11.98 8.52 18.39
CA LEU A 45 13.17 8.72 19.21
C LEU A 45 14.36 9.03 18.30
N GLU A 46 14.77 10.29 18.23
CA GLU A 46 16.03 10.69 17.61
C GLU A 46 17.18 10.43 18.59
N VAL A 47 18.20 9.74 18.09
CA VAL A 47 19.40 9.37 18.84
C VAL A 47 20.57 10.29 18.50
N SER A 48 21.66 10.17 19.26
CA SER A 48 22.72 11.20 19.28
C SER A 48 23.51 11.35 17.97
N ASP A 49 23.45 10.37 17.08
CA ASP A 49 24.10 10.37 15.76
C ASP A 49 23.20 10.92 14.64
N GLY A 50 21.95 11.31 14.95
CA GLY A 50 20.96 11.79 14.00
C GLY A 50 20.00 10.71 13.47
N SER A 51 20.24 9.44 13.78
CA SER A 51 19.32 8.34 13.43
C SER A 51 18.02 8.43 14.25
N SER A 52 16.95 7.81 13.77
CA SER A 52 15.64 7.89 14.43
C SER A 52 14.90 6.55 14.49
N PHE A 53 14.36 6.22 15.66
CA PHE A 53 13.51 5.05 15.87
C PHE A 53 12.04 5.43 15.88
N PHE A 54 11.26 4.87 14.94
CA PHE A 54 9.80 5.04 14.87
C PHE A 54 9.02 3.99 15.68
N SER A 55 9.68 2.89 16.05
CA SER A 55 9.07 1.83 16.88
C SER A 55 9.33 2.10 18.35
N SER A 56 8.25 2.12 19.14
CA SER A 56 8.36 2.23 20.61
C SER A 56 9.15 1.07 21.22
N ASN A 57 8.98 -0.16 20.75
CA ASN A 57 9.72 -1.31 21.29
C ASN A 57 11.20 -1.26 20.86
N ALA A 58 11.53 -0.86 19.63
CA ALA A 58 12.91 -0.65 19.21
C ALA A 58 13.60 0.48 20.00
N SER A 59 12.89 1.60 20.21
CA SER A 59 13.33 2.70 21.06
C SER A 59 13.64 2.23 22.48
N CYS A 60 12.78 1.38 23.05
CA CYS A 60 12.99 0.82 24.38
C CYS A 60 14.20 -0.14 24.44
N ARG A 61 14.39 -0.96 23.41
CA ARG A 61 15.58 -1.83 23.27
C ARG A 61 16.86 -1.01 23.22
N TYR A 62 16.88 0.06 22.41
CA TYR A 62 18.02 0.96 22.31
C TYR A 62 18.34 1.64 23.65
N ILE A 63 17.32 2.13 24.38
CA ILE A 63 17.53 2.72 25.70
C ILE A 63 18.13 1.70 26.69
N GLN A 64 17.71 0.43 26.63
CA GLN A 64 18.31 -0.63 27.44
C GLN A 64 19.76 -0.91 27.05
N SER A 65 20.08 -0.95 25.74
CA SER A 65 21.43 -1.25 25.26
C SER A 65 22.45 -0.17 25.66
N LEU A 66 22.05 1.10 25.74
CA LEU A 66 22.88 2.20 26.25
C LEU A 66 23.39 1.97 27.69
N ASN A 67 22.78 1.06 28.44
CA ASN A 67 23.16 0.71 29.80
C ASN A 67 23.96 -0.60 29.89
N ASN A 68 24.59 -1.04 28.79
CA ASN A 68 25.37 -2.29 28.67
C ASN A 68 24.59 -3.57 29.01
N ASN A 69 23.25 -3.51 28.94
CA ASN A 69 22.39 -4.66 29.15
C ASN A 69 21.92 -5.20 27.79
N ALA A 70 22.47 -6.33 27.36
CA ALA A 70 21.95 -7.04 26.19
C ALA A 70 20.50 -7.46 26.44
N VAL A 71 19.64 -7.29 25.44
CA VAL A 71 18.24 -7.72 25.52
C VAL A 71 18.22 -9.25 25.52
N SER A 72 17.58 -9.85 26.54
CA SER A 72 17.50 -11.31 26.62
C SER A 72 16.48 -11.85 25.59
N PRO A 73 16.67 -13.07 25.06
CA PRO A 73 15.69 -13.71 24.17
C PRO A 73 14.28 -13.82 24.77
N VAL A 74 14.20 -13.96 26.10
CA VAL A 74 12.93 -13.98 26.84
C VAL A 74 12.27 -12.60 26.82
N THR A 75 13.03 -11.54 27.05
CA THR A 75 12.56 -10.16 26.93
C THR A 75 12.06 -9.88 25.52
N ASP A 76 12.80 -10.31 24.50
CA ASP A 76 12.39 -10.12 23.11
C ASP A 76 11.09 -10.84 22.75
N SER A 77 10.91 -12.06 23.26
CA SER A 77 9.66 -12.83 23.07
C SER A 77 8.46 -12.09 23.66
N TRP A 78 8.64 -11.42 24.80
CA TRP A 78 7.58 -10.63 25.41
C TRP A 78 7.29 -9.33 24.68
N LEU A 79 8.32 -8.64 24.15
CA LEU A 79 8.12 -7.45 23.32
C LEU A 79 7.44 -7.78 21.99
N GLU A 80 7.77 -8.93 21.40
CA GLU A 80 7.08 -9.47 20.23
C GLU A 80 5.61 -9.78 20.56
N TRP A 81 5.35 -10.56 21.62
CA TRP A 81 3.99 -10.89 22.06
C TRP A 81 3.17 -9.63 22.38
N GLU A 82 3.77 -8.66 23.05
CA GLU A 82 3.13 -7.41 23.41
C GLU A 82 2.69 -6.65 22.15
N SER A 83 3.57 -6.47 21.18
CA SER A 83 3.25 -5.71 19.95
C SER A 83 2.32 -6.44 18.98
N THR A 84 2.36 -7.77 18.93
CA THR A 84 1.61 -8.60 17.97
C THR A 84 0.24 -9.02 18.52
N VAL A 85 0.13 -9.16 19.85
CA VAL A 85 -1.09 -9.66 20.51
C VAL A 85 -1.71 -8.59 21.41
N LEU A 86 -0.94 -8.05 22.36
CA LEU A 86 -1.52 -7.22 23.41
C LEU A 86 -1.89 -5.81 22.95
N GLN A 87 -0.95 -5.11 22.30
CA GLN A 87 -1.10 -3.74 21.84
C GLN A 87 -2.25 -3.55 20.85
N PRO A 88 -2.49 -4.42 19.86
CA PRO A 88 -3.68 -4.31 19.00
C PRO A 88 -4.98 -4.37 19.80
N LEU A 89 -5.08 -5.29 20.78
CA LEU A 89 -6.28 -5.47 21.61
C LEU A 89 -6.53 -4.28 22.53
N VAL A 90 -5.49 -3.78 23.20
CA VAL A 90 -5.58 -2.60 24.06
C VAL A 90 -5.93 -1.36 23.24
N SER A 91 -5.29 -1.17 22.09
CA SER A 91 -5.55 -0.03 21.20
C SER A 91 -6.98 -0.04 20.67
N ALA A 92 -7.52 -1.21 20.31
CA ALA A 92 -8.91 -1.35 19.88
C ALA A 92 -9.90 -0.92 20.99
N LEU A 93 -9.64 -1.32 22.24
CA LEU A 93 -10.48 -0.96 23.38
C LEU A 93 -10.39 0.52 23.76
N LEU A 94 -9.19 1.10 23.73
CA LEU A 94 -9.01 2.53 24.02
C LEU A 94 -9.70 3.44 23.00
N LYS A 95 -9.87 2.97 21.75
CA LYS A 95 -10.58 3.69 20.68
C LYS A 95 -12.11 3.57 20.74
N ALA A 96 -12.66 2.61 21.48
CA ALA A 96 -14.10 2.40 21.52
C ALA A 96 -14.83 3.57 22.21
N ALA A 97 -15.92 4.06 21.62
CA ALA A 97 -16.71 5.18 22.14
C ALA A 97 -17.27 4.91 23.55
N LYS A 98 -17.54 3.63 23.87
CA LYS A 98 -17.77 3.10 25.21
C LYS A 98 -16.85 1.90 25.39
N VAL A 99 -16.17 1.81 26.53
CA VAL A 99 -15.46 0.59 26.91
C VAL A 99 -16.53 -0.38 27.42
N GLU A 100 -17.04 -1.22 26.53
CA GLU A 100 -17.88 -2.36 26.90
C GLU A 100 -16.97 -3.55 27.17
N GLY A 101 -16.76 -3.88 28.44
CA GLY A 101 -16.16 -5.15 28.77
C GLY A 101 -14.68 -5.30 28.37
N ALA A 102 -14.01 -6.28 28.96
CA ALA A 102 -12.90 -6.93 28.31
C ALA A 102 -13.45 -7.86 27.23
N SER A 103 -13.05 -7.62 25.97
CA SER A 103 -13.33 -8.56 24.88
C SER A 103 -12.80 -9.95 25.25
N LEU A 104 -13.49 -11.01 24.79
CA LEU A 104 -13.02 -12.38 24.98
C LEU A 104 -11.54 -12.58 24.57
N PRO A 105 -11.05 -12.01 23.45
CA PRO A 105 -9.62 -12.02 23.13
C PRO A 105 -8.73 -11.43 24.21
N LEU A 106 -9.05 -10.23 24.72
CA LEU A 106 -8.23 -9.60 25.74
C LEU A 106 -8.25 -10.41 27.04
N LYS A 107 -9.42 -10.92 27.46
CA LYS A 107 -9.50 -11.79 28.66
C LYS A 107 -8.56 -12.98 28.53
N LYS A 108 -8.55 -13.69 27.39
CA LYS A 108 -7.63 -14.82 27.18
C LYS A 108 -6.16 -14.40 27.27
N SER A 109 -5.76 -13.29 26.64
CA SER A 109 -4.38 -12.79 26.71
C SER A 109 -3.97 -12.39 28.12
N LEU A 110 -4.87 -11.78 28.89
CA LEU A 110 -4.64 -11.45 30.30
C LEU A 110 -4.57 -12.70 31.19
N SER A 111 -5.40 -13.72 30.93
CA SER A 111 -5.31 -15.01 31.63
C SER A 111 -3.98 -15.71 31.35
N TYR A 112 -3.50 -15.69 30.11
CA TYR A 112 -2.19 -16.22 29.75
C TYR A 112 -1.06 -15.50 30.51
N LEU A 113 -1.07 -14.16 30.49
CA LEU A 113 -0.11 -13.35 31.24
C LEU A 113 -0.15 -13.67 32.74
N SER A 114 -1.35 -13.77 33.32
CA SER A 114 -1.54 -14.13 34.73
C SER A 114 -1.04 -15.53 35.06
N ALA A 115 -1.18 -16.50 34.15
CA ALA A 115 -0.69 -17.86 34.35
C ALA A 115 0.85 -17.92 34.35
N VAL A 116 1.52 -17.13 33.50
CA VAL A 116 2.98 -17.02 33.55
C VAL A 116 3.43 -16.37 34.86
N LEU A 117 2.77 -15.28 35.28
CA LEU A 117 3.04 -14.60 36.55
C LEU A 117 2.70 -15.43 37.80
N ALA A 118 2.02 -16.57 37.65
CA ALA A 118 1.85 -17.53 38.74
C ALA A 118 3.14 -18.33 39.02
N GLN A 119 4.01 -18.46 38.01
CA GLN A 119 5.25 -19.25 38.10
C GLN A 119 6.49 -18.39 38.40
N GLN A 120 6.42 -17.07 38.18
CA GLN A 120 7.52 -16.12 38.37
C GLN A 120 6.98 -14.74 38.77
N ASN A 121 7.77 -13.96 39.51
CA ASN A 121 7.32 -12.65 39.99
C ASN A 121 7.34 -11.56 38.89
N TYR A 122 8.20 -11.69 37.88
CA TYR A 122 8.35 -10.74 36.77
C TYR A 122 8.54 -11.47 35.43
N LEU A 123 8.31 -10.79 34.32
CA LEU A 123 8.37 -11.34 32.96
C LEU A 123 9.80 -11.51 32.46
N SER A 124 10.70 -10.67 32.95
CA SER A 124 12.13 -10.68 32.58
C SER A 124 12.97 -11.62 33.46
N GLY A 125 12.41 -12.22 34.52
CA GLY A 125 13.11 -13.12 35.45
C GLY A 125 12.39 -13.26 36.80
N LYS A 126 12.92 -14.12 37.70
CA LYS A 126 12.25 -14.43 38.98
C LYS A 126 12.23 -13.30 40.00
N ASP A 127 13.24 -12.43 40.03
CA ASP A 127 13.50 -11.56 41.19
C ASP A 127 13.61 -10.06 40.89
N SER A 128 13.61 -9.64 39.62
CA SER A 128 13.76 -8.22 39.25
C SER A 128 12.88 -7.81 38.07
N VAL A 129 12.38 -6.57 38.13
CA VAL A 129 11.70 -5.88 37.03
C VAL A 129 12.67 -5.73 35.86
N GLY A 130 12.24 -6.06 34.65
CA GLY A 130 13.02 -5.78 33.43
C GLY A 130 12.20 -5.11 32.34
N LEU A 131 12.79 -4.98 31.14
CA LEU A 131 12.19 -4.21 30.05
C LEU A 131 10.81 -4.73 29.63
N ALA A 132 10.62 -6.05 29.58
CA ALA A 132 9.33 -6.65 29.20
C ALA A 132 8.22 -6.23 30.18
N ASP A 133 8.55 -6.16 31.47
CA ASP A 133 7.61 -5.77 32.51
C ASP A 133 7.14 -4.32 32.32
N ILE A 134 8.08 -3.43 31.99
CA ILE A 134 7.83 -2.00 31.79
C ILE A 134 6.96 -1.75 30.57
N VAL A 135 7.28 -2.39 29.43
CA VAL A 135 6.56 -2.20 28.17
C VAL A 135 5.13 -2.73 28.26
N ILE A 136 4.95 -3.91 28.85
CA ILE A 136 3.61 -4.51 29.03
C ILE A 136 2.80 -3.71 30.05
N TRP A 137 3.44 -3.23 31.13
CA TRP A 137 2.79 -2.32 32.08
C TRP A 137 2.33 -1.02 31.42
N ALA A 138 3.18 -0.38 30.61
CA ALA A 138 2.85 0.86 29.91
C ALA A 138 1.62 0.69 28.99
N ASN A 139 1.48 -0.50 28.40
CA ASN A 139 0.33 -0.84 27.57
C ASN A 139 -0.94 -1.09 28.41
N LEU A 140 -0.85 -1.85 29.50
CA LEU A 140 -2.02 -2.25 30.31
C LEU A 140 -2.50 -1.19 31.30
N HIS A 141 -1.59 -0.51 31.98
CA HIS A 141 -1.87 0.41 33.08
C HIS A 141 -2.98 1.44 32.76
N PRO A 142 -3.04 2.03 31.55
CA PRO A 142 -4.17 2.85 31.10
C PRO A 142 -5.56 2.24 31.29
N LEU A 143 -5.74 0.96 30.97
CA LEU A 143 -7.04 0.28 31.06
C LEU A 143 -7.49 0.15 32.53
N PHE A 144 -6.56 -0.23 33.42
CA PHE A 144 -6.85 -0.43 34.84
C PHE A 144 -7.24 0.87 35.57
N LYS A 145 -6.65 2.00 35.17
CA LYS A 145 -7.05 3.33 35.67
C LYS A 145 -8.44 3.76 35.20
N ALA A 146 -8.92 3.18 34.10
CA ALA A 146 -10.15 3.55 33.43
C ALA A 146 -11.34 2.60 33.74
N SER A 147 -11.32 2.00 34.94
CA SER A 147 -12.36 1.15 35.55
C SER A 147 -12.34 -0.35 35.19
N PHE A 148 -11.26 -0.87 34.58
CA PHE A 148 -11.19 -2.26 34.12
C PHE A 148 -10.88 -3.30 35.21
N ILE A 149 -10.55 -2.85 36.44
CA ILE A 149 -10.15 -3.72 37.57
C ILE A 149 -11.24 -4.73 37.94
N SER A 150 -12.52 -4.36 37.84
CA SER A 150 -13.65 -5.23 38.21
C SER A 150 -13.84 -6.43 37.28
N GLU A 151 -13.30 -6.38 36.07
CA GLU A 151 -13.52 -7.40 35.04
C GLU A 151 -12.46 -8.50 34.98
N VAL A 152 -11.36 -8.28 35.69
CA VAL A 152 -10.21 -9.18 35.80
C VAL A 152 -9.87 -9.42 37.27
N SER A 153 -10.87 -9.26 38.15
CA SER A 153 -10.73 -9.46 39.60
C SER A 153 -10.34 -10.91 39.96
N ASP A 154 -10.66 -11.84 39.06
CA ASP A 154 -10.29 -13.26 39.13
C ASP A 154 -8.80 -13.53 38.80
N LEU A 155 -8.09 -12.58 38.19
CA LEU A 155 -6.68 -12.70 37.81
C LEU A 155 -5.74 -12.14 38.91
N SER A 156 -5.70 -12.81 40.05
CA SER A 156 -5.00 -12.34 41.26
C SER A 156 -3.49 -12.11 41.08
N HIS A 157 -2.80 -12.97 40.30
CA HIS A 157 -1.36 -12.84 40.03
C HIS A 157 -1.04 -11.61 39.16
N LEU A 158 -1.86 -11.35 38.13
CA LEU A 158 -1.75 -10.15 37.30
C LEU A 158 -1.96 -8.87 38.13
N LEU A 159 -2.97 -8.85 39.00
CA LEU A 159 -3.25 -7.70 39.86
C LEU A 159 -2.11 -7.44 40.86
N LYS A 160 -1.54 -8.51 41.44
CA LYS A 160 -0.37 -8.42 42.33
C LYS A 160 0.84 -7.85 41.60
N TRP A 161 1.11 -8.31 40.38
CA TRP A 161 2.22 -7.82 39.55
C TRP A 161 2.04 -6.34 39.18
N LEU A 162 0.85 -5.92 38.73
CA LEU A 162 0.54 -4.52 38.45
C LEU A 162 0.69 -3.62 39.68
N ALA A 163 0.25 -4.10 40.86
CA ALA A 163 0.41 -3.38 42.11
C ALA A 163 1.89 -3.25 42.52
N GLY A 164 2.69 -4.29 42.29
CA GLY A 164 4.14 -4.29 42.53
C GLY A 164 4.91 -3.34 41.62
N LEU A 165 4.50 -3.19 40.36
CA LEU A 165 5.12 -2.22 39.44
C LEU A 165 4.70 -0.78 39.74
N LYS A 166 3.49 -0.57 40.28
CA LYS A 166 3.00 0.77 40.65
C LYS A 166 3.85 1.44 41.74
N THR A 167 4.57 0.68 42.57
CA THR A 167 5.46 1.25 43.60
C THR A 167 6.81 1.70 43.04
N GLN A 168 7.10 1.44 41.76
CA GLN A 168 8.33 1.90 41.09
C GLN A 168 8.26 3.40 40.79
N SER A 169 9.12 4.18 41.44
CA SER A 169 9.14 5.64 41.31
C SER A 169 9.39 6.13 39.88
N SER A 170 10.17 5.39 39.09
CA SER A 170 10.45 5.68 37.67
C SER A 170 9.19 5.60 36.81
N LEU A 171 8.35 4.58 37.01
CA LEU A 171 7.10 4.41 36.26
C LEU A 171 6.07 5.49 36.61
N CYS A 172 6.00 5.90 37.87
CA CYS A 172 5.15 7.02 38.30
C CYS A 172 5.58 8.34 37.67
N LYS A 173 6.87 8.63 37.59
CA LYS A 173 7.41 9.83 36.93
C LYS A 173 7.08 9.85 35.44
N ALA A 174 7.35 8.77 34.72
CA ALA A 174 7.02 8.66 33.31
C ALA A 174 5.53 8.84 33.03
N PHE A 175 4.67 8.29 33.88
CA PHE A 175 3.22 8.46 33.75
C PHE A 175 2.78 9.90 34.07
N SER A 176 3.41 10.57 35.04
CA SER A 176 3.08 11.96 35.39
C SER A 176 3.29 12.93 34.23
N ILE A 177 4.35 12.72 33.43
CA ILE A 177 4.66 13.49 32.21
C ILE A 177 3.53 13.46 31.17
N ILE A 178 2.68 12.43 31.23
CA ILE A 178 1.52 12.22 30.35
C ILE A 178 0.20 12.64 31.02
N SER A 179 0.10 12.45 32.35
CA SER A 179 -1.16 12.55 33.09
C SER A 179 -1.46 13.90 33.76
N GLU A 180 -0.53 14.87 33.73
CA GLU A 180 -0.56 16.08 34.57
C GLU A 180 -1.86 16.93 34.53
N ASP A 181 -2.76 16.74 33.55
CA ASP A 181 -4.04 17.49 33.45
C ASP A 181 -5.31 16.65 33.13
N ALA A 182 -5.31 15.32 33.30
CA ALA A 182 -6.44 14.50 32.84
C ALA A 182 -7.30 13.87 33.95
N LYS A 183 -8.61 14.18 33.98
CA LYS A 183 -9.62 13.33 34.63
C LYS A 183 -9.55 11.89 34.06
N PRO A 184 -9.83 10.82 34.83
CA PRO A 184 -9.73 9.42 34.38
C PRO A 184 -10.47 9.13 33.06
N GLU A 185 -11.57 9.84 32.82
CA GLU A 185 -12.41 9.75 31.62
C GLU A 185 -11.73 10.31 30.35
N ASN A 186 -10.81 11.26 30.49
CA ASN A 186 -10.06 11.89 29.38
C ASN A 186 -8.75 11.17 29.07
N LEU A 187 -8.30 10.27 29.94
CA LEU A 187 -7.07 9.50 29.76
C LEU A 187 -7.15 8.59 28.52
N LYS A 188 -8.34 8.04 28.24
CA LYS A 188 -8.62 7.21 27.05
C LYS A 188 -8.35 7.97 25.75
N LYS A 189 -8.84 9.20 25.65
CA LYS A 189 -8.67 10.05 24.46
C LYS A 189 -7.23 10.55 24.28
N LYS A 190 -6.47 10.76 25.35
CA LYS A 190 -5.06 11.21 25.27
C LYS A 190 -4.08 10.10 24.87
N LEU A 191 -4.38 8.85 25.22
CA LEU A 191 -3.48 7.71 24.98
C LEU A 191 -3.66 7.06 23.61
N VAL A 192 -4.72 7.43 22.88
CA VAL A 192 -4.91 7.16 21.45
C VAL A 192 -4.31 8.31 20.67
N CYS A 193 -3.57 8.03 19.60
CA CYS A 193 -3.05 9.07 18.71
C CYS A 193 -4.24 9.86 18.12
N ASN A 194 -4.41 11.11 18.55
CA ASN A 194 -5.47 11.99 18.05
C ASN A 194 -4.99 12.69 16.78
N SER A 195 -5.57 12.30 15.64
CA SER A 195 -5.70 13.26 14.54
C SER A 195 -6.78 14.26 14.93
N LEU A 196 -6.49 15.55 14.82
CA LEU A 196 -7.44 16.62 15.15
C LEU A 196 -8.69 16.52 14.27
N LEU A 197 -9.81 16.14 14.85
CA LEU A 197 -11.11 16.74 14.49
C LEU A 197 -11.94 16.94 15.77
N SER A 198 -11.87 18.15 16.30
CA SER A 198 -12.95 18.70 17.10
C SER A 198 -14.17 18.92 16.19
N SER A 199 -15.14 18.00 16.18
CA SER A 199 -16.57 18.34 16.04
C SER A 199 -17.45 17.12 16.31
N GLU A 200 -18.68 17.37 16.75
CA GLU A 200 -19.66 16.48 17.38
C GLU A 200 -20.26 15.37 16.47
N HIS A 201 -19.49 14.78 15.55
CA HIS A 201 -20.01 13.79 14.59
C HIS A 201 -19.55 12.34 14.84
N SER A 202 -19.00 12.02 16.02
CA SER A 202 -18.52 10.69 16.42
C SER A 202 -19.63 9.64 16.67
N LYS A 203 -20.76 9.68 15.95
CA LYS A 203 -21.92 8.79 16.19
C LYS A 203 -21.91 7.49 15.39
N PHE A 204 -20.92 7.25 14.53
CA PHE A 204 -20.83 6.02 13.73
C PHE A 204 -19.44 5.39 13.81
N PHE A 205 -19.08 4.92 15.01
CA PHE A 205 -18.01 3.93 15.16
C PHE A 205 -18.60 2.55 14.89
N MET A 206 -18.15 1.87 13.84
CA MET A 206 -18.29 0.41 13.76
C MET A 206 -17.06 -0.23 14.41
N PRO A 207 -17.22 -1.31 15.19
CA PRO A 207 -16.10 -2.00 15.81
C PRO A 207 -15.12 -2.43 14.72
N VAL A 208 -13.82 -2.27 14.99
CA VAL A 208 -12.76 -2.90 14.21
C VAL A 208 -13.17 -4.36 14.04
N HIS A 209 -13.52 -4.75 12.81
CA HIS A 209 -13.75 -6.15 12.51
C HIS A 209 -12.39 -6.80 12.72
N VAL A 210 -12.29 -7.62 13.77
CA VAL A 210 -11.20 -8.58 13.96
C VAL A 210 -11.75 -9.92 13.48
N PRO A 211 -11.79 -10.24 12.16
CA PRO A 211 -11.97 -11.63 11.78
C PRO A 211 -10.70 -12.42 12.12
N ASP A 212 -10.91 -13.53 12.83
CA ASP A 212 -10.12 -14.76 12.81
C ASP A 212 -8.68 -14.76 13.34
N PHE A 213 -8.44 -14.07 14.47
CA PHE A 213 -7.22 -14.30 15.27
C PHE A 213 -7.42 -15.33 16.42
N MET A 214 -8.55 -16.03 16.49
CA MET A 214 -8.99 -16.64 17.75
C MET A 214 -9.45 -18.10 17.75
N ASP A 215 -9.36 -18.85 16.65
CA ASP A 215 -9.64 -20.30 16.74
C ASP A 215 -8.50 -21.10 17.40
N HIS A 216 -7.29 -20.55 17.55
CA HIS A 216 -6.15 -21.32 18.08
C HIS A 216 -5.84 -21.17 19.57
N ALA A 217 -6.73 -20.60 20.38
CA ALA A 217 -6.44 -20.28 21.79
C ALA A 217 -7.37 -20.92 22.83
N LYS A 218 -8.16 -21.95 22.49
CA LYS A 218 -9.03 -22.64 23.48
C LYS A 218 -8.71 -24.13 23.73
N GLU A 219 -7.83 -24.77 22.98
CA GLU A 219 -7.48 -26.19 23.18
C GLU A 219 -6.08 -26.37 23.77
N ARG A 220 -5.90 -25.98 25.04
CA ARG A 220 -4.70 -26.37 25.80
C ARG A 220 -4.99 -27.00 27.17
N VAL A 221 -6.23 -27.44 27.43
CA VAL A 221 -6.55 -28.44 28.47
C VAL A 221 -7.87 -29.12 28.09
N GLY A 222 -7.79 -30.35 27.54
CA GLY A 222 -8.95 -31.21 27.26
C GLY A 222 -9.01 -31.67 25.81
N ASP A 223 -8.99 -32.99 25.61
CA ASP A 223 -9.06 -33.72 24.34
C ASP A 223 -10.06 -33.11 23.34
N ASN A 224 -9.52 -32.37 22.36
CA ASN A 224 -9.92 -32.37 20.95
C ASN A 224 -8.86 -31.55 20.18
N GLN A 225 -8.59 -31.96 18.94
CA GLN A 225 -7.46 -31.52 18.11
C GLN A 225 -7.92 -30.56 17.01
N GLU A 226 -7.72 -29.26 17.18
CA GLU A 226 -7.59 -28.28 16.09
C GLU A 226 -6.39 -27.36 16.37
N SER A 227 -5.23 -27.91 16.03
CA SER A 227 -3.98 -27.20 15.83
C SER A 227 -4.16 -26.03 14.85
N SER A 228 -3.38 -24.96 15.04
CA SER A 228 -2.87 -24.22 13.87
C SER A 228 -2.29 -25.26 12.95
N LYS A 229 -3.01 -25.61 11.87
CA LYS A 229 -2.50 -26.62 10.95
C LYS A 229 -1.18 -26.09 10.44
N GLU A 230 -0.08 -26.61 10.97
CA GLU A 230 1.15 -26.70 10.20
C GLU A 230 0.72 -27.14 8.81
N VAL A 231 1.14 -26.43 7.78
CA VAL A 231 0.87 -26.86 6.41
C VAL A 231 1.33 -28.31 6.33
N ASP A 232 0.35 -29.21 6.22
CA ASP A 232 0.59 -30.65 6.30
C ASP A 232 1.13 -31.05 4.93
N VAL A 233 2.45 -31.02 4.83
CA VAL A 233 3.19 -31.34 3.62
C VAL A 233 3.36 -32.86 3.54
N THR A 234 2.93 -33.43 2.42
CA THR A 234 3.05 -34.87 2.18
C THR A 234 4.52 -35.28 1.98
N GLU A 235 4.85 -36.55 2.25
CA GLU A 235 6.21 -37.08 2.00
C GLU A 235 6.68 -36.85 0.55
N ALA A 236 5.74 -36.92 -0.41
CA ALA A 236 6.02 -36.64 -1.81
C ALA A 236 6.38 -35.16 -2.07
N GLU A 237 5.69 -34.22 -1.42
CA GLU A 237 6.01 -32.80 -1.51
C GLU A 237 7.36 -32.49 -0.85
N ILE A 238 7.67 -33.12 0.27
CA ILE A 238 8.97 -33.02 0.94
C ILE A 238 10.09 -33.48 0.01
N ALA A 239 9.96 -34.68 -0.57
CA ALA A 239 10.96 -35.22 -1.49
C ALA A 239 11.15 -34.32 -2.72
N HIS A 240 10.06 -33.78 -3.28
CA HIS A 240 10.10 -32.92 -4.44
C HIS A 240 10.76 -31.55 -4.16
N ALA A 241 10.33 -30.88 -3.08
CA ALA A 241 10.88 -29.59 -2.68
C ALA A 241 12.37 -29.71 -2.35
N TYR A 242 12.75 -30.78 -1.64
CA TYR A 242 14.14 -31.06 -1.31
C TYR A 242 15.00 -31.33 -2.56
N THR A 243 14.52 -32.16 -3.48
CA THR A 243 15.23 -32.43 -4.75
C THR A 243 15.43 -31.16 -5.57
N SER A 244 14.43 -30.29 -5.61
CA SER A 244 14.51 -29.01 -6.32
C SER A 244 15.50 -28.05 -5.67
N TRP A 245 15.51 -27.99 -4.34
CA TRP A 245 16.44 -27.18 -3.57
C TRP A 245 17.91 -27.61 -3.75
N LEU A 246 18.17 -28.92 -3.88
CA LEU A 246 19.53 -29.45 -4.11
C LEU A 246 20.15 -29.04 -5.45
N LYS A 247 19.33 -28.76 -6.48
CA LYS A 247 19.81 -28.29 -7.79
C LYS A 247 20.52 -26.92 -7.70
N GLY A 248 20.20 -26.12 -6.67
CA GLY A 248 20.85 -24.83 -6.42
C GLY A 248 20.75 -23.86 -7.59
N THR A 249 21.79 -23.04 -7.78
CA THR A 249 21.81 -21.97 -8.80
C THR A 249 22.03 -22.48 -10.22
N SER A 250 22.46 -23.73 -10.40
CA SER A 250 22.68 -24.33 -11.73
C SER A 250 21.40 -24.46 -12.56
N SER A 251 20.22 -24.42 -11.91
CA SER A 251 18.92 -24.40 -12.58
C SER A 251 18.41 -22.99 -12.93
N PHE A 252 19.12 -21.93 -12.56
CA PHE A 252 18.66 -20.57 -12.84
C PHE A 252 18.90 -20.20 -14.30
N PRO A 253 17.86 -19.74 -15.03
CA PRO A 253 18.06 -19.20 -16.35
C PRO A 253 18.93 -17.94 -16.26
N SER A 254 19.75 -17.69 -17.28
CA SER A 254 20.53 -16.46 -17.36
C SER A 254 19.58 -15.24 -17.41
N PRO A 255 19.85 -14.17 -16.64
CA PRO A 255 19.05 -12.96 -16.72
C PRO A 255 19.00 -12.41 -18.14
N LYS A 256 17.81 -12.03 -18.61
CA LYS A 256 17.65 -11.39 -19.92
C LYS A 256 18.30 -10.01 -19.90
N SER A 257 19.20 -9.73 -20.84
CA SER A 257 19.75 -8.38 -21.03
C SER A 257 18.82 -7.59 -21.97
N ASN A 258 18.17 -6.54 -21.48
CA ASN A 258 17.38 -5.65 -22.32
C ASN A 258 18.25 -4.46 -22.77
N LYS A 259 18.79 -4.55 -23.99
CA LYS A 259 19.45 -3.43 -24.68
C LYS A 259 18.50 -2.90 -25.76
N GLY A 260 17.67 -1.91 -25.42
CA GLY A 260 16.73 -1.28 -26.34
C GLY A 260 15.29 -1.25 -25.81
N PRO A 261 14.33 -0.76 -26.60
CA PRO A 261 12.92 -0.78 -26.22
C PRO A 261 12.45 -2.22 -26.06
N ILE A 262 11.67 -2.49 -25.00
CA ILE A 262 11.14 -3.82 -24.73
C ILE A 262 10.07 -4.12 -25.78
N LEU A 263 10.26 -5.21 -26.52
CA LEU A 263 9.35 -5.66 -27.58
C LEU A 263 8.90 -7.11 -27.31
N PRO A 264 7.69 -7.50 -27.75
CA PRO A 264 7.23 -8.88 -27.63
C PRO A 264 8.18 -9.84 -28.34
N GLN A 265 8.40 -11.01 -27.74
CA GLN A 265 9.13 -12.12 -28.35
C GLN A 265 8.15 -13.24 -28.69
N LYS A 266 8.35 -13.85 -29.86
CA LYS A 266 7.55 -14.98 -30.30
C LYS A 266 7.79 -16.18 -29.36
N ASP A 267 6.74 -16.95 -29.09
CA ASP A 267 6.78 -18.18 -28.27
C ASP A 267 7.14 -17.96 -26.79
N GLU A 268 7.23 -16.69 -26.35
CA GLU A 268 7.39 -16.30 -24.95
C GLU A 268 6.17 -15.55 -24.44
N ARG A 269 6.04 -15.44 -23.10
CA ARG A 269 4.95 -14.69 -22.49
C ARG A 269 5.25 -13.19 -22.54
N ASN A 270 4.42 -12.45 -23.28
CA ASN A 270 4.52 -11.00 -23.44
C ASN A 270 3.38 -10.31 -22.67
N ILE A 271 3.73 -9.56 -21.63
CA ILE A 271 2.80 -8.91 -20.72
C ILE A 271 2.87 -7.40 -20.92
N LEU A 272 1.78 -6.84 -21.42
CA LEU A 272 1.57 -5.40 -21.49
C LEU A 272 0.77 -4.97 -20.27
N ILE A 273 1.28 -4.00 -19.51
CA ILE A 273 0.65 -3.52 -18.28
C ILE A 273 0.35 -2.05 -18.45
N THR A 274 -0.89 -1.66 -18.20
CA THR A 274 -1.25 -0.25 -18.07
C THR A 274 -1.84 0.04 -16.70
N SER A 275 -1.49 1.20 -16.15
CA SER A 275 -2.20 1.79 -15.03
C SER A 275 -3.08 2.92 -15.51
N ALA A 276 -4.27 3.08 -14.93
CA ALA A 276 -5.17 4.18 -15.25
C ALA A 276 -4.43 5.53 -15.25
N LEU A 277 -4.59 6.30 -16.34
CA LEU A 277 -3.93 7.59 -16.48
C LEU A 277 -4.47 8.55 -15.41
N PRO A 278 -3.65 8.99 -14.42
CA PRO A 278 -4.07 10.00 -13.47
C PRO A 278 -4.42 11.32 -14.17
N TYR A 279 -5.52 11.93 -13.73
CA TYR A 279 -5.92 13.24 -14.23
C TYR A 279 -4.98 14.33 -13.69
N VAL A 280 -4.31 15.04 -14.60
CA VAL A 280 -3.14 15.86 -14.30
C VAL A 280 -3.41 17.00 -13.33
N ASN A 281 -4.62 17.56 -13.30
CA ASN A 281 -4.86 18.80 -12.55
C ASN A 281 -5.03 18.59 -11.03
N ASN A 282 -4.94 17.34 -10.55
CA ASN A 282 -5.12 16.96 -9.16
C ASN A 282 -3.89 16.22 -8.65
N ILE A 283 -3.47 16.56 -7.43
CA ILE A 283 -2.39 15.80 -6.77
C ILE A 283 -2.96 14.44 -6.37
N PRO A 284 -2.29 13.32 -6.70
CA PRO A 284 -2.80 12.00 -6.38
C PRO A 284 -2.73 11.76 -4.86
N HIS A 285 -3.82 11.25 -4.29
CA HIS A 285 -3.83 10.76 -2.91
C HIS A 285 -3.51 9.27 -2.83
N LEU A 286 -3.28 8.74 -1.62
CA LEU A 286 -2.93 7.33 -1.40
C LEU A 286 -3.92 6.35 -2.07
N GLY A 287 -5.20 6.72 -2.11
CA GLY A 287 -6.25 5.96 -2.79
C GLY A 287 -6.05 5.85 -4.31
N ASN A 288 -5.61 6.92 -4.98
CA ASN A 288 -5.26 6.87 -6.40
C ASN A 288 -4.02 5.99 -6.62
N ILE A 289 -3.05 6.08 -5.71
CA ILE A 289 -1.79 5.35 -5.80
C ILE A 289 -2.06 3.84 -5.68
N ILE A 290 -2.72 3.39 -4.60
CA ILE A 290 -3.00 1.96 -4.38
C ILE A 290 -3.96 1.38 -5.42
N GLY A 291 -4.98 2.14 -5.83
CA GLY A 291 -5.98 1.66 -6.77
C GLY A 291 -5.49 1.54 -8.21
N SER A 292 -4.30 2.05 -8.53
CA SER A 292 -3.78 2.07 -9.90
C SER A 292 -2.28 1.82 -9.93
N VAL A 293 -1.45 2.85 -9.77
CA VAL A 293 -0.01 2.78 -10.13
C VAL A 293 0.81 1.84 -9.25
N LEU A 294 0.51 1.75 -7.95
CA LEU A 294 1.21 0.86 -7.04
C LEU A 294 0.80 -0.61 -7.25
N SER A 295 -0.49 -0.86 -7.49
CA SER A 295 -0.97 -2.22 -7.82
C SER A 295 -0.33 -2.75 -9.11
N ALA A 296 -0.27 -1.91 -10.15
CA ALA A 296 0.34 -2.27 -11.42
C ALA A 296 1.86 -2.47 -11.30
N ASP A 297 2.55 -1.64 -10.51
CA ASP A 297 3.99 -1.76 -10.27
C ASP A 297 4.36 -3.11 -9.65
N VAL A 298 3.64 -3.51 -8.61
CA VAL A 298 3.84 -4.79 -7.92
C VAL A 298 3.69 -5.96 -8.90
N PHE A 299 2.67 -5.93 -9.76
CA PHE A 299 2.49 -6.96 -10.76
C PHE A 299 3.57 -6.91 -11.86
N ALA A 300 3.97 -5.72 -12.31
CA ALA A 300 5.03 -5.55 -13.31
C ALA A 300 6.37 -6.11 -12.83
N ARG A 301 6.75 -5.83 -11.59
CA ARG A 301 7.96 -6.35 -10.97
C ARG A 301 7.93 -7.87 -10.86
N TYR A 302 6.79 -8.43 -10.45
CA TYR A 302 6.57 -9.87 -10.47
C TYR A 302 6.75 -10.48 -11.87
N CYS A 303 6.15 -9.89 -12.91
CA CYS A 303 6.29 -10.40 -14.28
C CYS A 303 7.76 -10.39 -14.75
N ARG A 304 8.52 -9.33 -14.41
CA ARG A 304 9.96 -9.25 -14.71
C ARG A 304 10.76 -10.34 -14.00
N VAL A 305 10.48 -10.58 -12.71
CA VAL A 305 11.11 -11.67 -11.93
C VAL A 305 10.80 -13.03 -12.53
N ARG A 306 9.58 -13.24 -13.03
CA ARG A 306 9.19 -14.47 -13.73
C ARG A 306 9.82 -14.61 -15.13
N GLY A 307 10.63 -13.64 -15.57
CA GLY A 307 11.29 -13.65 -16.87
C GLY A 307 10.37 -13.31 -18.05
N TYR A 308 9.18 -12.77 -17.80
CA TYR A 308 8.24 -12.38 -18.85
C TYR A 308 8.69 -11.10 -19.53
N ASN A 309 8.45 -10.99 -20.84
CA ASN A 309 8.68 -9.75 -21.56
C ASN A 309 7.61 -8.77 -21.11
N THR A 310 7.99 -7.81 -20.28
CA THR A 310 7.05 -6.96 -19.54
C THR A 310 7.24 -5.52 -19.95
N LEU A 311 6.17 -4.88 -20.43
CA LEU A 311 6.15 -3.45 -20.69
C LEU A 311 5.08 -2.78 -19.82
N TYR A 312 5.49 -1.94 -18.88
CA TYR A 312 4.62 -1.19 -17.98
C TYR A 312 4.56 0.29 -18.35
N ILE A 313 3.39 0.71 -18.82
CA ILE A 313 3.12 2.06 -19.35
C ILE A 313 2.09 2.79 -18.50
N CYS A 314 2.33 4.08 -18.25
CA CYS A 314 1.33 5.01 -17.73
C CYS A 314 1.66 6.43 -18.20
N GLY A 315 0.91 7.42 -17.75
CA GLY A 315 1.11 8.82 -18.07
C GLY A 315 -0.03 9.68 -17.55
N THR A 316 0.01 10.98 -17.81
CA THR A 316 -1.05 11.89 -17.37
C THR A 316 -2.15 12.09 -18.41
N ASP A 317 -3.40 12.03 -17.95
CA ASP A 317 -4.58 12.50 -18.70
C ASP A 317 -4.73 14.01 -18.52
N GLU A 318 -4.64 14.76 -19.61
CA GLU A 318 -4.38 16.20 -19.59
C GLU A 318 -5.47 17.04 -20.24
N TYR A 319 -6.34 16.43 -21.04
CA TYR A 319 -7.36 17.16 -21.79
C TYR A 319 -8.65 17.38 -20.99
N GLY A 320 -9.56 18.17 -21.56
CA GLY A 320 -10.91 18.33 -21.04
C GLY A 320 -11.15 19.58 -20.19
N THR A 321 -12.42 19.78 -19.85
CA THR A 321 -12.94 21.03 -19.28
C THR A 321 -12.32 21.38 -17.94
N ALA A 322 -11.99 20.39 -17.10
CA ALA A 322 -11.46 20.66 -15.77
C ALA A 322 -10.03 21.23 -15.80
N THR A 323 -9.22 20.87 -16.80
CA THR A 323 -7.92 21.51 -17.07
C THR A 323 -8.11 22.96 -17.46
N GLU A 324 -8.97 23.27 -18.44
CA GLU A 324 -9.25 24.65 -18.85
C GLU A 324 -9.79 25.49 -17.68
N THR A 325 -10.71 24.92 -16.89
CA THR A 325 -11.30 25.59 -15.72
C THR A 325 -10.21 25.97 -14.72
N LYS A 326 -9.31 25.03 -14.43
CA LYS A 326 -8.24 25.24 -13.44
C LYS A 326 -7.18 26.22 -13.97
N ALA A 327 -6.88 26.15 -15.26
CA ALA A 327 -5.98 27.07 -15.94
C ALA A 327 -6.50 28.51 -15.87
N ILE A 328 -7.78 28.72 -16.21
CA ILE A 328 -8.46 30.03 -16.09
C ILE A 328 -8.43 30.54 -14.65
N ALA A 329 -8.77 29.69 -13.67
CA ALA A 329 -8.79 30.08 -12.26
C ALA A 329 -7.41 30.47 -11.72
N LEU A 330 -6.33 29.96 -12.32
CA LEU A 330 -4.94 30.27 -11.95
C LEU A 330 -4.30 31.34 -12.85
N GLY A 331 -5.00 31.83 -13.88
CA GLY A 331 -4.46 32.80 -14.83
C GLY A 331 -3.31 32.26 -15.70
N VAL A 332 -3.29 30.95 -15.98
CA VAL A 332 -2.27 30.27 -16.81
C VAL A 332 -2.91 29.56 -18.00
N THR A 333 -2.10 29.13 -18.97
CA THR A 333 -2.57 28.30 -20.09
C THR A 333 -2.80 26.84 -19.64
N PRO A 334 -3.68 26.08 -20.33
CA PRO A 334 -3.85 24.64 -20.09
C PRO A 334 -2.54 23.85 -20.21
N LYS A 335 -1.65 24.23 -21.15
CA LYS A 335 -0.34 23.58 -21.30
C LYS A 335 0.55 23.79 -20.07
N GLU A 336 0.68 25.02 -19.58
CA GLU A 336 1.53 25.33 -18.42
C GLU A 336 1.10 24.59 -17.16
N ILE A 337 -0.21 24.48 -16.91
CA ILE A 337 -0.71 23.71 -15.77
C ILE A 337 -0.44 22.21 -15.94
N CYS A 338 -0.66 21.65 -17.13
CA CYS A 338 -0.36 20.24 -17.40
C CYS A 338 1.14 19.95 -17.24
N ASP A 339 2.02 20.81 -17.75
CA ASP A 339 3.47 20.66 -17.63
C ASP A 339 3.92 20.66 -16.16
N LYS A 340 3.38 21.61 -15.37
CA LYS A 340 3.67 21.69 -13.94
C LYS A 340 3.25 20.43 -13.20
N TYR A 341 2.03 19.97 -13.41
CA TYR A 341 1.50 18.85 -12.64
C TYR A 341 1.99 17.49 -13.16
N ASN A 342 2.25 17.32 -14.46
CA ASN A 342 2.89 16.11 -14.97
C ASN A 342 4.23 15.87 -14.27
N LYS A 343 5.05 16.91 -14.12
CA LYS A 343 6.29 16.85 -13.34
C LYS A 343 6.05 16.43 -11.89
N LEU A 344 5.06 17.03 -11.21
CA LEU A 344 4.71 16.68 -9.84
C LEU A 344 4.26 15.21 -9.70
N HIS A 345 3.46 14.71 -10.65
CA HIS A 345 3.07 13.29 -10.68
C HIS A 345 4.30 12.39 -10.83
N SER A 346 5.21 12.72 -11.76
CA SER A 346 6.45 11.97 -11.96
C SER A 346 7.30 11.93 -10.69
N GLU A 347 7.50 13.06 -10.01
CA GLU A 347 8.26 13.13 -8.74
C GLU A 347 7.62 12.28 -7.64
N ILE A 348 6.29 12.33 -7.49
CA ILE A 348 5.57 11.49 -6.52
C ILE A 348 5.76 10.01 -6.84
N TYR A 349 5.58 9.60 -8.10
CA TYR A 349 5.70 8.20 -8.48
C TYR A 349 7.13 7.67 -8.42
N GLU A 350 8.12 8.52 -8.71
CA GLU A 350 9.53 8.22 -8.50
C GLU A 350 9.84 7.99 -7.02
N TRP A 351 9.33 8.86 -6.12
CA TRP A 351 9.49 8.69 -4.68
C TRP A 351 8.81 7.41 -4.15
N PHE A 352 7.60 7.09 -4.65
CA PHE A 352 6.93 5.81 -4.38
C PHE A 352 7.59 4.61 -5.07
N ASN A 353 8.69 4.82 -5.81
CA ASN A 353 9.44 3.81 -6.54
C ASN A 353 8.56 3.00 -7.51
N ILE A 354 7.77 3.70 -8.30
CA ILE A 354 6.96 3.10 -9.36
C ILE A 354 7.84 2.92 -10.61
N SER A 355 8.03 1.67 -11.03
CA SER A 355 8.96 1.27 -12.08
C SER A 355 8.32 1.23 -13.45
N PHE A 356 7.81 2.37 -13.93
CA PHE A 356 7.34 2.50 -15.30
C PHE A 356 8.50 2.24 -16.28
N ASP A 357 8.24 1.49 -17.35
CA ASP A 357 9.18 1.44 -18.48
C ASP A 357 9.10 2.74 -19.30
N HIS A 358 7.91 3.37 -19.33
CA HIS A 358 7.73 4.73 -19.82
C HIS A 358 6.53 5.41 -19.16
N PHE A 359 6.73 6.63 -18.66
CA PHE A 359 5.68 7.51 -18.13
C PHE A 359 5.49 8.70 -19.08
N GLY A 360 4.41 8.68 -19.85
CA GLY A 360 4.15 9.65 -20.92
C GLY A 360 3.02 10.63 -20.62
N ARG A 361 2.45 11.19 -21.70
CA ARG A 361 1.44 12.26 -21.66
C ARG A 361 0.45 12.10 -22.81
N THR A 362 -0.79 12.52 -22.61
CA THR A 362 -1.84 12.51 -23.66
C THR A 362 -1.73 13.71 -24.61
N THR A 363 -1.02 14.77 -24.27
CA THR A 363 -0.90 16.00 -25.08
C THR A 363 0.22 15.94 -26.12
N THR A 364 0.20 14.91 -26.98
CA THR A 364 1.27 14.66 -27.97
C THR A 364 0.76 14.57 -29.41
N ALA A 365 1.65 14.73 -30.38
CA ALA A 365 1.33 14.55 -31.80
C ALA A 365 0.83 13.12 -32.08
N LYS A 366 1.45 12.10 -31.45
CA LYS A 366 1.03 10.71 -31.57
C LYS A 366 -0.36 10.43 -31.01
N GLN A 367 -0.79 11.15 -29.97
CA GLN A 367 -2.19 11.09 -29.52
C GLN A 367 -3.14 11.53 -30.62
N THR A 368 -2.85 12.67 -31.26
CA THR A 368 -3.70 13.22 -32.31
C THR A 368 -3.76 12.27 -33.50
N GLU A 369 -2.61 11.80 -33.97
CA GLU A 369 -2.50 10.85 -35.08
C GLU A 369 -3.33 9.58 -34.84
N ILE A 370 -3.14 8.91 -33.70
CA ILE A 370 -3.77 7.61 -33.43
C ILE A 370 -5.27 7.76 -33.12
N ALA A 371 -5.66 8.80 -32.37
CA ALA A 371 -7.08 9.04 -32.09
C ALA A 371 -7.86 9.39 -33.37
N GLN A 372 -7.27 10.17 -34.27
CA GLN A 372 -7.87 10.47 -35.57
C GLN A 372 -7.92 9.25 -36.49
N ASP A 373 -6.90 8.39 -36.49
CA ASP A 373 -6.90 7.13 -37.24
C ASP A 373 -8.04 6.19 -36.79
N ILE A 374 -8.17 5.96 -35.47
CA ILE A 374 -9.25 5.14 -34.91
C ILE A 374 -10.62 5.76 -35.26
N PHE A 375 -10.77 7.08 -35.12
CA PHE A 375 -12.00 7.78 -35.48
C PHE A 375 -12.36 7.57 -36.96
N ASN A 376 -11.40 7.77 -37.87
CA ASN A 376 -11.62 7.63 -39.31
C ASN A 376 -12.05 6.21 -39.67
N LYS A 377 -11.44 5.19 -39.04
CA LYS A 377 -11.84 3.79 -39.20
C LYS A 377 -13.28 3.54 -38.71
N LEU A 378 -13.63 4.03 -37.52
CA LEU A 378 -15.01 3.92 -36.99
C LEU A 378 -16.03 4.64 -37.87
N HIS A 379 -15.69 5.84 -38.35
CA HIS A 379 -16.52 6.62 -39.26
C HIS A 379 -16.74 5.87 -40.59
N ALA A 380 -15.68 5.31 -41.18
CA ALA A 380 -15.77 4.49 -42.40
C ALA A 380 -16.63 3.22 -42.23
N GLN A 381 -16.77 2.71 -41.00
CA GLN A 381 -17.66 1.59 -40.68
C GLN A 381 -19.10 2.01 -40.34
N ASN A 382 -19.47 3.29 -40.51
CA ASN A 382 -20.78 3.85 -40.14
C ASN A 382 -21.15 3.63 -38.66
N LEU A 383 -20.13 3.68 -37.79
CA LEU A 383 -20.26 3.57 -36.32
C LEU A 383 -20.25 4.94 -35.62
N VAL A 384 -20.23 6.03 -36.40
CA VAL A 384 -20.30 7.40 -35.89
C VAL A 384 -21.58 8.05 -36.40
N LEU A 385 -22.40 8.53 -35.47
CA LEU A 385 -23.63 9.27 -35.75
C LEU A 385 -23.39 10.77 -35.56
N VAL A 386 -24.17 11.59 -36.26
CA VAL A 386 -24.22 13.04 -36.06
C VAL A 386 -25.58 13.39 -35.48
N ASP A 387 -25.60 14.09 -34.35
CA ASP A 387 -26.83 14.61 -33.76
C ASP A 387 -26.59 16.03 -33.20
N THR A 388 -27.66 16.76 -32.93
CA THR A 388 -27.61 18.14 -32.43
C THR A 388 -28.01 18.19 -30.96
N VAL A 389 -27.20 18.87 -30.14
CA VAL A 389 -27.46 19.06 -28.71
C VAL A 389 -27.70 20.54 -28.45
N GLU A 390 -28.74 20.86 -27.69
CA GLU A 390 -28.97 22.22 -27.20
C GLU A 390 -28.20 22.46 -25.92
N GLN A 391 -27.39 23.52 -25.90
CA GLN A 391 -26.55 23.88 -24.75
C GLN A 391 -26.58 25.38 -24.54
N LEU A 392 -26.37 25.81 -23.29
CA LEU A 392 -26.24 27.22 -22.97
C LEU A 392 -24.91 27.77 -23.51
N TYR A 393 -24.99 28.86 -24.27
CA TYR A 393 -23.85 29.55 -24.87
C TYR A 393 -23.75 30.96 -24.28
N CYS A 394 -22.54 31.34 -23.86
CA CYS A 394 -22.25 32.69 -23.39
C CYS A 394 -21.59 33.48 -24.53
N GLU A 395 -22.26 34.52 -25.03
CA GLU A 395 -21.71 35.40 -26.08
C GLU A 395 -20.45 36.13 -25.63
N THR A 396 -20.45 36.63 -24.39
CA THR A 396 -19.31 37.38 -23.85
C THR A 396 -18.07 36.50 -23.70
N CYS A 397 -18.24 35.24 -23.28
CA CYS A 397 -17.13 34.29 -23.15
C CYS A 397 -16.86 33.49 -24.44
N GLN A 398 -17.68 33.70 -25.48
CA GLN A 398 -17.68 33.00 -26.76
C GLN A 398 -17.55 31.48 -26.64
N ARG A 399 -18.29 30.86 -25.71
CA ARG A 399 -18.21 29.42 -25.44
C ARG A 399 -19.54 28.83 -24.97
N PHE A 400 -19.69 27.54 -25.22
CA PHE A 400 -20.71 26.73 -24.54
C PHE A 400 -20.33 26.54 -23.07
N LEU A 401 -21.32 26.60 -22.20
CA LEU A 401 -21.15 26.48 -20.75
C LEU A 401 -21.47 25.04 -20.32
N ALA A 402 -20.50 24.40 -19.67
CA ALA A 402 -20.77 23.21 -18.89
C ALA A 402 -21.63 23.58 -17.67
N ASP A 403 -22.42 22.63 -17.15
CA ASP A 403 -23.35 22.85 -16.02
C ASP A 403 -22.71 23.56 -14.81
N ARG A 404 -21.44 23.26 -14.53
CA ARG A 404 -20.63 23.89 -13.46
C ARG A 404 -20.37 25.40 -13.64
N PHE A 405 -20.53 25.90 -14.85
CA PHE A 405 -20.39 27.32 -15.21
C PHE A 405 -21.73 28.02 -15.37
N VAL A 406 -22.83 27.33 -15.09
CA VAL A 406 -24.17 27.89 -15.11
C VAL A 406 -24.70 27.92 -13.68
N GLU A 407 -25.15 29.09 -13.26
CA GLU A 407 -25.93 29.29 -12.04
C GLU A 407 -27.25 29.97 -12.41
N GLY A 408 -28.27 29.88 -11.56
CA GLY A 408 -29.55 30.53 -11.81
C GLY A 408 -30.62 30.12 -10.82
N ILE A 409 -31.86 30.53 -11.11
CA ILE A 409 -32.99 30.25 -10.23
C ILE A 409 -33.54 28.84 -10.52
N CYS A 410 -33.64 28.02 -9.48
CA CYS A 410 -34.22 26.68 -9.55
C CYS A 410 -35.66 26.74 -10.07
N PRO A 411 -36.01 25.99 -11.14
CA PRO A 411 -37.36 26.00 -11.69
C PRO A 411 -38.41 25.44 -10.71
N LEU A 412 -37.98 24.61 -9.76
CA LEU A 412 -38.87 23.86 -8.85
C LEU A 412 -39.10 24.56 -7.50
N CYS A 413 -38.02 24.99 -6.82
CA CYS A 413 -38.11 25.55 -5.46
C CYS A 413 -37.77 27.05 -5.37
N GLN A 414 -37.52 27.71 -6.51
CA GLN A 414 -37.16 29.13 -6.60
C GLN A 414 -35.90 29.53 -5.82
N TYR A 415 -35.00 28.60 -5.55
CA TYR A 415 -33.67 28.91 -5.00
C TYR A 415 -32.84 29.68 -6.03
N GLU A 416 -32.31 30.86 -5.68
CA GLU A 416 -31.70 31.79 -6.63
C GLU A 416 -30.30 31.41 -7.11
N ASP A 417 -29.62 30.49 -6.40
CA ASP A 417 -28.24 30.09 -6.65
C ASP A 417 -28.14 28.58 -6.95
N ALA A 418 -29.08 28.07 -7.75
CA ALA A 418 -29.06 26.70 -8.21
C ALA A 418 -27.99 26.51 -9.30
N ARG A 419 -27.29 25.38 -9.27
CA ARG A 419 -26.27 25.02 -10.27
C ARG A 419 -26.94 24.38 -11.48
N GLY A 420 -26.24 24.36 -12.62
CA GLY A 420 -26.73 23.79 -13.87
C GLY A 420 -27.08 22.30 -13.81
N ASP A 421 -26.52 21.55 -12.86
CA ASP A 421 -26.69 20.11 -12.69
C ASP A 421 -27.62 19.74 -11.52
N GLN A 422 -27.67 20.59 -10.49
CA GLN A 422 -28.37 20.29 -9.25
C GLN A 422 -28.73 21.57 -8.49
N CYS A 423 -29.93 21.61 -7.92
CA CYS A 423 -30.29 22.61 -6.92
C CYS A 423 -29.89 22.14 -5.51
N ASP A 424 -28.94 22.84 -4.87
CA ASP A 424 -28.46 22.45 -3.53
C ASP A 424 -29.53 22.61 -2.42
N LYS A 425 -30.54 23.47 -2.61
CA LYS A 425 -31.64 23.65 -1.64
C LYS A 425 -32.64 22.49 -1.61
N CYS A 426 -33.15 22.04 -2.77
CA CYS A 426 -34.15 20.96 -2.84
C CYS A 426 -33.55 19.60 -3.23
N GLY A 427 -32.25 19.54 -3.53
CA GLY A 427 -31.52 18.33 -3.90
C GLY A 427 -31.81 17.78 -5.29
N LYS A 428 -32.74 18.38 -6.06
CA LYS A 428 -33.17 17.86 -7.36
C LYS A 428 -32.11 18.09 -8.43
N LEU A 429 -31.86 17.04 -9.22
CA LEU A 429 -31.09 17.12 -10.47
C LEU A 429 -31.93 17.81 -11.55
N ILE A 430 -31.34 18.78 -12.22
CA ILE A 430 -31.97 19.60 -13.26
C ILE A 430 -31.01 19.71 -14.44
N ASN A 431 -31.53 20.02 -15.64
CA ASN A 431 -30.68 20.39 -16.76
C ASN A 431 -30.42 21.90 -16.73
N ALA A 432 -29.21 22.33 -17.12
CA ALA A 432 -28.85 23.75 -17.08
C ALA A 432 -29.78 24.62 -17.93
N ALA A 433 -30.30 24.06 -19.02
CA ALA A 433 -31.32 24.68 -19.88
C ALA A 433 -32.64 25.02 -19.17
N GLU A 434 -32.96 24.34 -18.07
CA GLU A 434 -34.21 24.52 -17.30
C GLU A 434 -34.10 25.61 -16.23
N LEU A 435 -32.88 26.12 -15.96
CA LEU A 435 -32.68 27.20 -15.00
C LEU A 435 -33.39 28.47 -15.45
N LYS A 436 -34.13 29.09 -14.53
CA LYS A 436 -34.71 30.42 -14.76
C LYS A 436 -33.64 31.47 -14.52
N LYS A 437 -33.56 32.49 -15.38
CA LYS A 437 -32.50 33.52 -15.34
C LYS A 437 -31.10 32.90 -15.22
N PRO A 438 -30.70 32.04 -16.17
CA PRO A 438 -29.38 31.45 -16.12
C PRO A 438 -28.33 32.57 -16.19
N GLN A 439 -27.21 32.36 -15.54
CA GLN A 439 -26.08 33.28 -15.47
C GLN A 439 -24.78 32.50 -15.65
N CYS A 440 -23.89 33.08 -16.44
CA CYS A 440 -22.54 32.55 -16.63
C CYS A 440 -21.69 32.86 -15.40
N LYS A 441 -21.22 31.83 -14.70
CA LYS A 441 -20.38 31.99 -13.50
C LYS A 441 -19.06 32.73 -13.77
N LEU A 442 -18.60 32.75 -15.03
CA LEU A 442 -17.33 33.36 -15.43
C LEU A 442 -17.42 34.88 -15.62
N CYS A 443 -18.48 35.36 -16.27
CA CYS A 443 -18.61 36.78 -16.65
C CYS A 443 -19.90 37.45 -16.16
N ARG A 444 -20.77 36.70 -15.47
CA ARG A 444 -22.09 37.13 -14.98
C ARG A 444 -23.10 37.55 -16.07
N ALA A 445 -22.79 37.36 -17.36
CA ALA A 445 -23.75 37.56 -18.45
C ALA A 445 -24.79 36.44 -18.50
N THR A 446 -25.96 36.72 -19.08
CA THR A 446 -27.02 35.72 -19.32
C THR A 446 -26.68 34.87 -20.55
N PRO A 447 -26.49 33.55 -20.42
CA PRO A 447 -26.31 32.68 -21.56
C PRO A 447 -27.65 32.36 -22.25
N HIS A 448 -27.60 31.98 -23.52
CA HIS A 448 -28.77 31.62 -24.32
C HIS A 448 -28.64 30.19 -24.85
N LEU A 449 -29.76 29.52 -25.15
CA LEU A 449 -29.72 28.20 -25.78
C LEU A 449 -29.23 28.31 -27.22
N ARG A 450 -28.26 27.46 -27.57
CA ARG A 450 -27.74 27.34 -28.92
C ARG A 450 -27.56 25.88 -29.27
N SER A 451 -28.01 25.50 -30.46
CA SER A 451 -27.88 24.14 -30.96
C SER A 451 -26.46 23.91 -31.49
N SER A 452 -25.84 22.79 -31.12
CA SER A 452 -24.46 22.42 -31.45
C SER A 452 -24.42 21.00 -32.02
N LYS A 453 -23.79 20.81 -33.19
CA LYS A 453 -23.63 19.47 -33.78
C LYS A 453 -22.57 18.68 -33.01
N HIS A 454 -22.84 17.40 -32.76
CA HIS A 454 -21.96 16.48 -32.05
C HIS A 454 -21.89 15.13 -32.75
N LEU A 455 -20.73 14.50 -32.63
CA LEU A 455 -20.51 13.11 -33.04
C LEU A 455 -20.75 12.16 -31.88
N PHE A 456 -21.37 11.02 -32.18
CA PHE A 456 -21.68 9.95 -31.22
C PHE A 456 -21.15 8.62 -31.71
N LEU A 457 -20.52 7.85 -30.83
CA LEU A 457 -20.19 6.45 -31.08
C LEU A 457 -21.46 5.60 -30.94
N ASP A 458 -21.81 4.88 -31.99
CA ASP A 458 -22.98 4.00 -32.08
C ASP A 458 -22.73 2.65 -31.36
N LEU A 459 -22.60 2.71 -30.02
CA LEU A 459 -22.44 1.53 -29.18
C LEU A 459 -23.53 0.46 -29.35
N PRO A 460 -24.81 0.78 -29.62
CA PRO A 460 -25.82 -0.25 -29.91
C PRO A 460 -25.39 -1.24 -31.00
N LYS A 461 -24.77 -0.76 -32.10
CA LYS A 461 -24.28 -1.64 -33.18
C LYS A 461 -23.12 -2.55 -32.77
N LEU A 462 -22.41 -2.21 -31.69
CA LEU A 462 -21.26 -2.93 -31.19
C LEU A 462 -21.58 -3.83 -29.98
N ALA A 463 -22.84 -3.84 -29.52
CA ALA A 463 -23.24 -4.57 -28.32
C ALA A 463 -22.97 -6.08 -28.39
N GLU A 464 -23.29 -6.72 -29.52
CA GLU A 464 -23.08 -8.16 -29.70
C GLU A 464 -21.59 -8.55 -29.79
N PRO A 465 -20.76 -7.89 -30.65
CA PRO A 465 -19.31 -8.10 -30.62
C PRO A 465 -18.66 -7.87 -29.24
N LEU A 466 -19.09 -6.83 -28.52
CA LEU A 466 -18.62 -6.55 -27.17
C LEU A 466 -18.97 -7.66 -26.19
N LYS A 467 -20.20 -8.17 -26.26
CA LYS A 467 -20.65 -9.27 -25.41
C LYS A 467 -19.81 -10.52 -25.67
N GLN A 468 -19.60 -10.89 -26.93
CA GLN A 468 -18.75 -12.04 -27.30
C GLN A 468 -17.31 -11.88 -26.79
N TYR A 469 -16.75 -10.69 -26.93
CA TYR A 469 -15.44 -10.35 -26.37
C TYR A 469 -15.42 -10.49 -24.84
N LEU A 470 -16.41 -9.93 -24.13
CA LEU A 470 -16.49 -9.98 -22.68
C LEU A 470 -16.68 -11.41 -22.16
N ASP A 471 -17.54 -12.21 -22.79
CA ASP A 471 -17.75 -13.62 -22.43
C ASP A 471 -16.46 -14.43 -22.58
N LYS A 472 -15.68 -14.20 -23.65
CA LYS A 472 -14.36 -14.83 -23.85
C LYS A 472 -13.33 -14.33 -22.84
N SER A 473 -13.18 -13.01 -22.69
CA SER A 473 -12.14 -12.38 -21.88
C SER A 473 -12.36 -12.62 -20.38
N THR A 474 -13.60 -12.57 -19.88
CA THR A 474 -13.88 -12.77 -18.45
C THR A 474 -13.85 -14.24 -18.02
N SER A 475 -14.05 -15.18 -18.96
CA SER A 475 -13.96 -16.63 -18.70
C SER A 475 -12.53 -17.13 -18.70
N SER A 476 -11.70 -16.63 -19.63
CA SER A 476 -10.29 -17.04 -19.76
C SER A 476 -9.33 -16.14 -18.95
N GLY A 477 -9.71 -14.89 -18.71
CA GLY A 477 -8.93 -13.90 -17.98
C GLY A 477 -9.24 -13.83 -16.49
N HIS A 478 -8.39 -13.09 -15.78
CA HIS A 478 -8.45 -12.89 -14.33
C HIS A 478 -9.04 -11.52 -13.98
N TRP A 479 -10.20 -11.22 -14.56
CA TRP A 479 -10.91 -9.98 -14.24
C TRP A 479 -11.37 -9.98 -12.79
N SER A 480 -11.26 -8.83 -12.11
CA SER A 480 -11.84 -8.68 -10.78
C SER A 480 -13.37 -8.81 -10.83
N ASN A 481 -13.97 -9.28 -9.75
CA ASN A 481 -15.42 -9.48 -9.71
C ASN A 481 -16.18 -8.16 -9.94
N THR A 482 -15.71 -7.07 -9.33
CA THR A 482 -16.24 -5.71 -9.53
C THR A 482 -16.23 -5.31 -11.00
N ALA A 483 -15.12 -5.57 -11.71
CA ALA A 483 -15.02 -5.26 -13.14
C ALA A 483 -16.05 -6.03 -13.97
N LYS A 484 -16.23 -7.33 -13.69
CA LYS A 484 -17.24 -8.18 -14.36
C LYS A 484 -18.65 -7.65 -14.12
N VAL A 485 -19.01 -7.41 -12.86
CA VAL A 485 -20.36 -6.94 -12.48
C VAL A 485 -20.69 -5.62 -13.18
N ILE A 486 -19.78 -4.65 -13.16
CA ILE A 486 -20.00 -3.35 -13.81
C ILE A 486 -20.14 -3.51 -15.33
N ALA A 487 -19.25 -4.28 -15.99
CA ALA A 487 -19.29 -4.48 -17.43
C ALA A 487 -20.62 -5.12 -17.88
N TYR A 488 -21.05 -6.20 -17.22
CA TYR A 488 -22.30 -6.87 -17.55
C TYR A 488 -23.55 -6.05 -17.19
N SER A 489 -23.49 -5.19 -16.17
CA SER A 489 -24.59 -4.25 -15.87
C SER A 489 -24.83 -3.29 -17.04
N TRP A 490 -23.75 -2.74 -17.61
CA TRP A 490 -23.84 -1.84 -18.77
C TRP A 490 -24.43 -2.53 -20.00
N LEU A 491 -24.07 -3.79 -20.25
CA LEU A 491 -24.69 -4.57 -21.33
C LEU A 491 -26.18 -4.85 -21.07
N LYS A 492 -26.53 -5.21 -19.83
CA LYS A 492 -27.91 -5.54 -19.44
C LYS A 492 -28.85 -4.33 -19.55
N GLU A 493 -28.37 -3.12 -19.24
CA GLU A 493 -29.13 -1.87 -19.38
C GLU A 493 -29.42 -1.50 -20.85
N GLY A 494 -28.66 -2.06 -21.79
CA GLY A 494 -28.70 -1.69 -23.20
C GLY A 494 -27.77 -0.52 -23.49
N LEU A 495 -26.76 -0.76 -24.35
CA LEU A 495 -25.81 0.27 -24.73
C LEU A 495 -26.50 1.37 -25.55
N LYS A 496 -26.19 2.63 -25.24
CA LYS A 496 -26.74 3.81 -25.92
C LYS A 496 -25.64 4.54 -26.69
N PRO A 497 -25.95 5.28 -27.76
CA PRO A 497 -24.96 6.13 -28.41
C PRO A 497 -24.31 7.10 -27.41
N ARG A 498 -22.99 7.26 -27.48
CA ARG A 498 -22.23 8.14 -26.57
C ARG A 498 -21.56 9.26 -27.34
N CYS A 499 -21.79 10.50 -26.91
CA CYS A 499 -21.17 11.67 -27.52
C CYS A 499 -19.64 11.65 -27.33
N ILE A 500 -18.91 11.67 -28.43
CA ILE A 500 -17.43 11.63 -28.47
C ILE A 500 -16.80 12.99 -28.81
N THR A 501 -17.56 14.07 -28.84
CA THR A 501 -17.05 15.43 -29.16
C THR A 501 -17.45 16.44 -28.09
N ARG A 502 -16.65 17.50 -27.93
CA ARG A 502 -16.94 18.62 -27.03
C ARG A 502 -16.56 19.95 -27.68
N ASP A 503 -17.31 20.98 -27.30
CA ASP A 503 -17.03 22.38 -27.62
C ASP A 503 -15.97 22.95 -26.67
N LEU A 504 -14.74 22.46 -26.79
CA LEU A 504 -13.57 22.91 -26.04
C LEU A 504 -12.45 23.27 -27.00
N LYS A 505 -11.45 24.03 -26.51
CA LYS A 505 -10.24 24.34 -27.27
C LYS A 505 -9.09 23.41 -26.88
N TRP A 506 -9.06 22.94 -25.63
CA TRP A 506 -8.03 22.05 -25.11
C TRP A 506 -8.45 20.57 -25.22
N GLY A 507 -8.09 19.93 -26.34
CA GLY A 507 -8.38 18.53 -26.64
C GLY A 507 -7.82 18.12 -28.00
N THR A 508 -7.92 16.84 -28.32
CA THR A 508 -7.54 16.32 -29.64
C THR A 508 -8.52 16.83 -30.71
N PRO A 509 -8.07 17.49 -31.79
CA PRO A 509 -8.95 18.06 -32.80
C PRO A 509 -9.67 16.99 -33.62
N VAL A 510 -10.93 17.26 -34.01
CA VAL A 510 -11.74 16.36 -34.82
C VAL A 510 -11.44 16.56 -36.32
N PRO A 511 -11.06 15.51 -37.07
CA PRO A 511 -10.66 15.64 -38.48
C PRO A 511 -11.87 15.57 -39.42
N LEU A 512 -12.90 16.37 -39.16
CA LEU A 512 -14.14 16.38 -39.95
C LEU A 512 -14.60 17.82 -40.23
N GLU A 513 -15.01 18.08 -41.47
CA GLU A 513 -15.55 19.37 -41.87
C GLU A 513 -16.79 19.74 -41.03
N GLY A 514 -16.86 21.00 -40.58
CA GLY A 514 -17.89 21.46 -39.65
C GLY A 514 -17.63 21.13 -38.17
N PHE A 515 -16.52 20.45 -37.85
CA PHE A 515 -16.09 20.14 -36.49
C PHE A 515 -14.71 20.72 -36.14
N THR A 516 -14.17 21.62 -36.97
CA THR A 516 -12.82 22.22 -36.81
C THR A 516 -12.64 23.00 -35.50
N ASP A 517 -13.72 23.53 -34.93
CA ASP A 517 -13.72 24.23 -33.64
C ASP A 517 -14.02 23.33 -32.43
N LYS A 518 -14.08 22.00 -32.65
CA LYS A 518 -14.40 21.00 -31.64
C LYS A 518 -13.23 20.05 -31.43
N VAL A 519 -13.22 19.44 -30.26
CA VAL A 519 -12.25 18.41 -29.88
C VAL A 519 -12.98 17.12 -29.55
N PHE A 520 -12.26 16.01 -29.59
CA PHE A 520 -12.73 14.76 -29.03
C PHE A 520 -12.97 14.89 -27.53
N TYR A 521 -14.01 14.20 -27.07
CA TYR A 521 -14.30 14.11 -25.65
C TYR A 521 -13.28 13.19 -24.98
N VAL A 522 -12.73 13.63 -23.84
CA VAL A 522 -11.69 12.89 -23.09
C VAL A 522 -12.04 11.43 -22.81
N TRP A 523 -13.32 11.10 -22.61
CA TRP A 523 -13.72 9.72 -22.36
C TRP A 523 -13.66 8.80 -23.60
N TYR A 524 -13.51 9.39 -24.80
CA TYR A 524 -13.21 8.66 -26.02
C TYR A 524 -11.69 8.46 -26.20
N ASP A 525 -10.89 9.52 -26.06
CA ASP A 525 -9.47 9.48 -26.44
C ASP A 525 -8.48 9.28 -25.28
N ALA A 526 -8.88 9.43 -24.01
CA ALA A 526 -7.98 9.14 -22.87
C ALA A 526 -7.47 7.69 -22.87
N PRO A 527 -8.30 6.65 -23.10
CA PRO A 527 -7.79 5.28 -23.24
C PRO A 527 -6.87 5.08 -24.46
N ILE A 528 -7.04 5.88 -25.52
CA ILE A 528 -6.10 5.89 -26.68
C ILE A 528 -4.73 6.43 -26.25
N GLY A 529 -4.67 7.18 -25.14
CA GLY A 529 -3.45 7.58 -24.47
C GLY A 529 -2.47 6.43 -24.21
N TYR A 530 -2.95 5.22 -23.89
CA TYR A 530 -2.02 4.08 -23.70
C TYR A 530 -1.25 3.72 -24.98
N LEU A 531 -1.91 3.80 -26.14
CA LEU A 531 -1.31 3.52 -27.44
C LEU A 531 -0.32 4.62 -27.81
N SER A 532 -0.73 5.88 -27.66
CA SER A 532 0.11 7.03 -28.01
C SER A 532 1.32 7.18 -27.10
N ILE A 533 1.18 6.88 -25.81
CA ILE A 533 2.33 6.83 -24.89
C ILE A 533 3.30 5.72 -25.32
N THR A 534 2.79 4.54 -25.70
CA THR A 534 3.65 3.45 -26.22
C THR A 534 4.31 3.84 -27.55
N ALA A 535 3.62 4.58 -28.41
CA ALA A 535 4.15 5.11 -29.66
C ALA A 535 5.25 6.16 -29.46
N ASN A 536 5.17 6.95 -28.38
CA ASN A 536 6.25 7.87 -27.99
C ASN A 536 7.43 7.16 -27.33
N TYR A 537 7.23 5.93 -26.81
CA TYR A 537 8.31 5.08 -26.29
C TYR A 537 9.06 4.34 -27.41
N THR A 538 8.35 3.85 -28.43
CA THR A 538 8.94 3.10 -29.55
C THR A 538 8.10 3.21 -30.82
N ASP A 539 8.76 3.37 -31.97
CA ASP A 539 8.11 3.37 -33.28
C ASP A 539 7.42 2.03 -33.60
N LYS A 540 7.82 0.94 -32.93
CA LYS A 540 7.27 -0.42 -33.09
C LYS A 540 6.09 -0.71 -32.14
N TRP A 541 5.39 0.31 -31.65
CA TRP A 541 4.32 0.17 -30.66
C TRP A 541 3.17 -0.76 -31.07
N GLU A 542 2.92 -0.89 -32.38
CA GLU A 542 1.91 -1.80 -32.92
C GLU A 542 2.22 -3.26 -32.61
N GLN A 543 3.48 -3.63 -32.35
CA GLN A 543 3.82 -4.99 -31.92
C GLN A 543 3.19 -5.33 -30.56
N TRP A 544 3.02 -4.33 -29.68
CA TRP A 544 2.32 -4.50 -28.42
C TRP A 544 0.80 -4.39 -28.56
N TRP A 545 0.34 -3.41 -29.35
CA TRP A 545 -1.07 -3.02 -29.39
C TRP A 545 -1.88 -3.61 -30.54
N LYS A 546 -1.27 -4.33 -31.50
CA LYS A 546 -1.95 -4.95 -32.64
C LYS A 546 -1.56 -6.42 -32.86
N GLN A 547 -1.21 -7.12 -31.77
CA GLN A 547 -0.84 -8.54 -31.78
C GLN A 547 -1.53 -9.31 -30.63
N PRO A 548 -2.88 -9.40 -30.64
CA PRO A 548 -3.66 -10.01 -29.56
C PRO A 548 -3.35 -11.51 -29.32
N ASP A 549 -2.74 -12.19 -30.29
CA ASP A 549 -2.43 -13.62 -30.21
C ASP A 549 -1.18 -13.91 -29.36
N ILE A 550 -0.25 -12.96 -29.22
CA ILE A 550 1.00 -13.15 -28.48
C ILE A 550 1.18 -12.19 -27.30
N VAL A 551 0.34 -11.16 -27.20
CA VAL A 551 0.38 -10.16 -26.11
C VAL A 551 -0.81 -10.36 -25.18
N GLN A 552 -0.53 -10.40 -23.88
CA GLN A 552 -1.55 -10.35 -22.83
C GLN A 552 -1.56 -8.95 -22.19
N LEU A 553 -2.68 -8.24 -22.32
CA LEU A 553 -2.90 -6.92 -21.74
C LEU A 553 -3.56 -7.02 -20.36
N TYR A 554 -2.89 -6.46 -19.36
CA TYR A 554 -3.36 -6.26 -17.99
C TYR A 554 -3.59 -4.77 -17.74
N GLN A 555 -4.78 -4.40 -17.26
CA GLN A 555 -5.10 -3.01 -16.93
C GLN A 555 -5.52 -2.88 -15.46
N PHE A 556 -4.87 -1.96 -14.74
CA PHE A 556 -5.11 -1.69 -13.33
C PHE A 556 -5.78 -0.33 -13.14
N MET A 557 -6.89 -0.30 -12.40
CA MET A 557 -7.69 0.92 -12.20
C MET A 557 -8.62 0.83 -10.99
N ALA A 558 -9.17 1.97 -10.57
CA ALA A 558 -10.34 1.99 -9.68
C ALA A 558 -11.63 1.68 -10.46
N LYS A 559 -12.67 1.21 -9.75
CA LYS A 559 -13.96 0.78 -10.34
C LYS A 559 -14.64 1.78 -11.27
N ASP A 560 -14.45 3.09 -11.05
CA ASP A 560 -15.06 4.14 -11.87
C ASP A 560 -14.59 4.13 -13.33
N ASN A 561 -13.38 3.64 -13.57
CA ASN A 561 -12.80 3.58 -14.91
C ASN A 561 -13.23 2.32 -15.69
N VAL A 562 -13.90 1.35 -15.04
CA VAL A 562 -14.26 0.07 -15.66
C VAL A 562 -15.06 0.26 -16.95
N PRO A 563 -16.14 1.07 -17.01
CA PRO A 563 -16.93 1.19 -18.24
C PRO A 563 -16.12 1.64 -19.46
N PHE A 564 -15.08 2.45 -19.25
CA PHE A 564 -14.24 2.95 -20.33
C PHE A 564 -13.31 1.89 -20.88
N HIS A 565 -12.90 0.94 -20.05
CA HIS A 565 -11.95 -0.10 -20.40
C HIS A 565 -12.60 -1.46 -20.70
N SER A 566 -13.86 -1.66 -20.30
CA SER A 566 -14.63 -2.86 -20.62
C SER A 566 -15.65 -2.66 -21.74
N ILE A 567 -16.12 -1.42 -21.97
CA ILE A 567 -17.13 -1.09 -22.99
C ILE A 567 -16.57 -0.12 -24.03
N ILE A 568 -16.27 1.13 -23.64
CA ILE A 568 -16.04 2.21 -24.62
C ILE A 568 -14.80 1.95 -25.47
N PHE A 569 -13.65 1.71 -24.84
CA PHE A 569 -12.39 1.51 -25.56
C PHE A 569 -12.36 0.18 -26.34
N PRO A 570 -12.79 -0.97 -25.78
CA PRO A 570 -13.00 -2.19 -26.57
C PRO A 570 -13.94 -1.98 -27.76
N ALA A 571 -14.99 -1.16 -27.63
CA ALA A 571 -15.89 -0.85 -28.75
C ALA A 571 -15.14 -0.13 -29.87
N CYS A 572 -14.31 0.86 -29.53
CA CYS A 572 -13.45 1.55 -30.50
C CYS A 572 -12.47 0.57 -31.18
N GLN A 573 -11.83 -0.30 -30.41
CA GLN A 573 -10.83 -1.26 -30.90
C GLN A 573 -11.45 -2.36 -31.80
N LEU A 574 -12.61 -2.90 -31.42
CA LEU A 574 -13.35 -3.88 -32.23
C LEU A 574 -13.94 -3.22 -33.49
N GLY A 575 -14.54 -2.03 -33.32
CA GLY A 575 -15.19 -1.31 -34.41
C GLY A 575 -14.22 -0.82 -35.47
N SER A 576 -12.96 -0.55 -35.12
CA SER A 576 -11.93 -0.12 -36.09
C SER A 576 -11.44 -1.25 -36.99
N LYS A 577 -11.68 -2.53 -36.63
CA LYS A 577 -11.25 -3.74 -37.38
C LYS A 577 -9.75 -3.76 -37.70
N ASP A 578 -8.92 -3.34 -36.74
CA ASP A 578 -7.47 -3.14 -36.94
C ASP A 578 -6.61 -4.05 -36.05
N ASN A 579 -7.12 -5.25 -35.77
CA ASN A 579 -6.45 -6.31 -35.01
C ASN A 579 -5.85 -5.86 -33.66
N TYR A 580 -6.52 -4.97 -32.94
CA TYR A 580 -6.02 -4.44 -31.68
C TYR A 580 -5.90 -5.51 -30.59
N THR A 581 -4.86 -5.39 -29.75
CA THR A 581 -4.74 -6.03 -28.45
C THR A 581 -5.76 -5.39 -27.50
N ILE A 582 -6.77 -6.15 -27.10
CA ILE A 582 -7.83 -5.72 -26.18
C ILE A 582 -7.56 -6.35 -24.81
N VAL A 583 -7.99 -5.70 -23.72
CA VAL A 583 -7.69 -6.15 -22.36
C VAL A 583 -8.08 -7.61 -22.11
N ASN A 584 -7.09 -8.39 -21.64
CA ASN A 584 -7.25 -9.78 -21.24
C ASN A 584 -7.59 -9.88 -19.74
N HIS A 585 -6.99 -9.02 -18.92
CA HIS A 585 -7.15 -9.01 -17.47
C HIS A 585 -7.44 -7.59 -16.96
N LEU A 586 -8.68 -7.34 -16.52
CA LEU A 586 -9.06 -6.05 -15.94
C LEU A 586 -9.07 -6.13 -14.41
N ALA A 587 -8.04 -5.57 -13.78
CA ALA A 587 -7.84 -5.55 -12.34
C ALA A 587 -8.39 -4.25 -11.73
N ALA A 588 -9.71 -4.23 -11.47
CA ALA A 588 -10.37 -3.09 -10.85
C ALA A 588 -10.43 -3.23 -9.32
N THR A 589 -10.07 -2.17 -8.59
CA THR A 589 -10.18 -2.09 -7.12
C THR A 589 -11.41 -1.29 -6.67
N GLU A 590 -11.85 -1.57 -5.46
CA GLU A 590 -12.74 -0.72 -4.66
C GLU A 590 -11.98 0.51 -4.13
N TYR A 591 -12.62 1.35 -3.31
CA TYR A 591 -11.98 2.56 -2.80
C TYR A 591 -11.15 2.32 -1.54
N LEU A 592 -10.06 3.08 -1.41
CA LEU A 592 -9.42 3.34 -0.14
C LEU A 592 -9.99 4.65 0.43
N ASN A 593 -10.60 4.56 1.61
CA ASN A 593 -11.03 5.68 2.42
C ASN A 593 -9.93 6.07 3.42
N TYR A 594 -10.06 7.23 4.06
CA TYR A 594 -9.09 7.76 5.02
C TYR A 594 -9.73 7.91 6.40
N GLU A 595 -9.28 7.11 7.36
CA GLU A 595 -9.91 6.94 8.67
C GLU A 595 -11.41 6.65 8.52
N ASP A 596 -12.30 7.49 9.05
CA ASP A 596 -13.76 7.35 8.95
C ASP A 596 -14.39 8.17 7.80
N VAL A 597 -13.57 8.80 6.95
CA VAL A 597 -14.01 9.75 5.92
C VAL A 597 -13.37 9.50 4.55
N LYS A 598 -13.83 10.24 3.54
CA LYS A 598 -13.21 10.26 2.21
C LYS A 598 -12.09 11.29 2.14
N PHE A 599 -11.07 11.00 1.34
CA PHE A 599 -10.04 11.97 0.94
C PHE A 599 -10.69 13.26 0.42
N SER A 600 -10.21 14.42 0.87
CA SER A 600 -10.75 15.71 0.49
C SER A 600 -9.69 16.80 0.51
N LYS A 601 -9.24 17.20 -0.68
CA LYS A 601 -8.25 18.27 -0.83
C LYS A 601 -8.76 19.63 -0.34
N SER A 602 -10.02 19.96 -0.63
CA SER A 602 -10.62 21.24 -0.23
C SER A 602 -10.75 21.39 1.29
N ARG A 603 -10.85 20.28 2.02
CA ARG A 603 -10.91 20.25 3.49
C ARG A 603 -9.56 19.90 4.14
N GLY A 604 -8.51 19.65 3.36
CA GLY A 604 -7.21 19.21 3.88
C GLY A 604 -7.26 17.86 4.60
N VAL A 605 -8.12 16.94 4.14
CA VAL A 605 -8.34 15.63 4.77
C VAL A 605 -7.71 14.52 3.93
N GLY A 606 -6.80 13.77 4.56
CA GLY A 606 -6.10 12.63 3.95
C GLY A 606 -4.65 12.96 3.60
N VAL A 607 -3.86 11.91 3.37
CA VAL A 607 -2.46 12.02 2.93
C VAL A 607 -2.42 12.05 1.40
N PHE A 608 -1.79 13.07 0.83
CA PHE A 608 -1.50 13.16 -0.60
C PHE A 608 -0.09 12.66 -0.90
N GLY A 609 0.19 12.35 -2.17
CA GLY A 609 1.48 11.76 -2.57
C GLY A 609 2.68 12.67 -2.30
N ASP A 610 2.47 13.98 -2.33
CA ASP A 610 3.45 14.99 -1.94
C ASP A 610 3.57 15.16 -0.41
N ASP A 611 2.51 14.93 0.35
CA ASP A 611 2.57 14.92 1.82
C ASP A 611 3.33 13.69 2.35
N ALA A 612 3.20 12.53 1.69
CA ALA A 612 3.73 11.26 2.17
C ALA A 612 5.25 11.29 2.40
N LYS A 613 5.99 11.96 1.50
CA LYS A 613 7.46 12.12 1.60
C LYS A 613 7.89 13.00 2.78
N ASP A 614 7.05 13.94 3.19
CA ASP A 614 7.38 14.92 4.24
C ASP A 614 7.07 14.36 5.64
N THR A 615 6.51 13.14 5.73
CA THR A 615 6.21 12.48 7.01
C THR A 615 7.43 11.87 7.71
N GLY A 616 8.57 11.76 7.01
CA GLY A 616 9.75 11.04 7.49
C GLY A 616 9.66 9.51 7.41
N LEU A 617 8.50 8.96 6.99
CA LEU A 617 8.36 7.52 6.75
C LEU A 617 8.89 7.15 5.36
N PRO A 618 9.75 6.12 5.23
CA PRO A 618 10.23 5.64 3.93
C PRO A 618 9.08 5.21 3.00
N SER A 619 9.27 5.38 1.69
CA SER A 619 8.27 5.00 0.67
C SER A 619 7.75 3.57 0.83
N ASP A 620 8.62 2.66 1.24
CA ASP A 620 8.34 1.24 1.37
C ASP A 620 7.38 0.90 2.52
N VAL A 621 7.40 1.70 3.58
CA VAL A 621 6.42 1.59 4.66
C VAL A 621 5.01 1.87 4.13
N TRP A 622 4.88 2.89 3.28
CA TRP A 622 3.62 3.21 2.60
C TRP A 622 3.23 2.11 1.63
N ARG A 623 4.16 1.64 0.79
CA ARG A 623 3.90 0.58 -0.19
C ARG A 623 3.39 -0.69 0.50
N PHE A 624 4.09 -1.15 1.53
CA PHE A 624 3.71 -2.32 2.32
C PHE A 624 2.30 -2.19 2.87
N TYR A 625 2.02 -1.11 3.59
CA TYR A 625 0.74 -0.96 4.28
C TYR A 625 -0.43 -0.81 3.33
N LEU A 626 -0.26 -0.03 2.26
CA LEU A 626 -1.29 0.14 1.24
C LEU A 626 -1.58 -1.18 0.52
N LEU A 627 -0.57 -2.02 0.26
CA LEU A 627 -0.75 -3.33 -0.35
C LEU A 627 -1.38 -4.35 0.62
N TYR A 628 -1.01 -4.31 1.90
CA TYR A 628 -1.64 -5.10 2.96
C TYR A 628 -3.14 -4.81 3.09
N LEU A 629 -3.54 -3.56 2.82
CA LEU A 629 -4.91 -3.08 2.82
C LEU A 629 -5.51 -2.91 1.42
N ARG A 630 -4.93 -3.48 0.36
CA ARG A 630 -5.42 -3.23 -1.00
C ARG A 630 -6.93 -3.51 -1.12
N PRO A 631 -7.75 -2.57 -1.61
CA PRO A 631 -9.21 -2.71 -1.68
C PRO A 631 -9.65 -3.61 -2.84
N GLU A 632 -9.47 -4.94 -2.71
CA GLU A 632 -9.76 -5.87 -3.80
C GLU A 632 -11.25 -6.24 -3.91
N ALA A 633 -11.88 -6.59 -2.78
CA ALA A 633 -13.26 -7.09 -2.75
C ALA A 633 -14.27 -6.08 -2.19
N GLN A 634 -13.82 -5.19 -1.31
CA GLN A 634 -14.62 -4.16 -0.65
C GLN A 634 -13.76 -2.94 -0.36
N ASP A 635 -14.41 -1.82 -0.07
CA ASP A 635 -13.72 -0.61 0.38
C ASP A 635 -12.87 -0.91 1.64
N THR A 636 -11.72 -0.24 1.72
CA THR A 636 -10.80 -0.33 2.86
C THR A 636 -10.53 1.06 3.42
N TYR A 637 -9.92 1.13 4.60
CA TYR A 637 -9.73 2.38 5.33
C TYR A 637 -8.28 2.46 5.76
N PHE A 638 -7.58 3.51 5.33
CA PHE A 638 -6.28 3.84 5.87
C PHE A 638 -6.45 4.29 7.31
N SER A 639 -5.70 3.72 8.26
CA SER A 639 -5.66 4.22 9.63
C SER A 639 -4.22 4.31 10.14
N TRP A 640 -3.85 5.46 10.70
CA TRP A 640 -2.51 5.66 11.26
C TRP A 640 -2.20 4.63 12.35
N ASN A 641 -3.14 4.40 13.24
CA ASN A 641 -2.93 3.45 14.32
C ASN A 641 -2.72 2.01 13.79
N ASP A 642 -3.44 1.62 12.74
CA ASP A 642 -3.26 0.30 12.14
C ASP A 642 -1.96 0.23 11.32
N LEU A 643 -1.55 1.31 10.64
CA LEU A 643 -0.22 1.44 10.01
C LEU A 643 0.89 1.13 11.03
N MET A 644 0.91 1.81 12.18
CA MET A 644 1.90 1.56 13.22
C MET A 644 1.86 0.13 13.75
N LEU A 645 0.66 -0.40 13.99
CA LEU A 645 0.52 -1.78 14.46
C LEU A 645 1.12 -2.76 13.44
N LYS A 646 0.79 -2.62 12.15
CA LYS A 646 1.27 -3.52 11.10
C LYS A 646 2.77 -3.38 10.82
N ILE A 647 3.33 -2.18 10.88
CA ILE A 647 4.79 -2.01 10.81
C ILE A 647 5.47 -2.77 11.96
N ASN A 648 5.00 -2.56 13.19
CA ASN A 648 5.63 -3.20 14.35
C ASN A 648 5.45 -4.73 14.34
N SER A 649 4.25 -5.22 14.05
CA SER A 649 3.95 -6.64 14.13
C SER A 649 4.48 -7.43 12.93
N GLU A 650 4.31 -6.92 11.71
CA GLU A 650 4.62 -7.66 10.47
C GLU A 650 6.01 -7.34 9.93
N LEU A 651 6.41 -6.07 9.90
CA LEU A 651 7.72 -5.70 9.38
C LEU A 651 8.79 -5.89 10.43
N LEU A 652 8.68 -5.26 11.61
CA LEU A 652 9.74 -5.31 12.61
C LEU A 652 9.84 -6.70 13.27
N ASN A 653 8.77 -7.19 13.87
CA ASN A 653 8.82 -8.38 14.73
C ASN A 653 8.69 -9.71 14.00
N ASN A 654 8.27 -9.70 12.74
CA ASN A 654 8.21 -10.90 11.91
C ASN A 654 9.29 -10.89 10.84
N LEU A 655 9.11 -10.13 9.75
CA LEU A 655 10.02 -10.17 8.60
C LEU A 655 11.44 -9.71 8.96
N GLY A 656 11.56 -8.53 9.56
CA GLY A 656 12.81 -7.92 10.00
C GLY A 656 13.51 -8.74 11.08
N ASN A 657 12.76 -9.24 12.07
CA ASN A 657 13.30 -10.14 13.11
C ASN A 657 13.91 -11.41 12.51
N PHE A 658 13.20 -12.06 11.57
CA PHE A 658 13.69 -13.25 10.90
C PHE A 658 14.99 -12.98 10.14
N ILE A 659 14.99 -11.95 9.29
CA ILE A 659 16.15 -11.55 8.48
C ILE A 659 17.33 -11.20 9.40
N ASN A 660 17.11 -10.35 10.40
CA ASN A 660 18.16 -9.87 11.29
C ASN A 660 18.78 -11.01 12.11
N ARG A 661 17.96 -11.87 12.72
CA ARG A 661 18.45 -13.02 13.50
C ARG A 661 19.26 -13.97 12.63
N ALA A 662 18.79 -14.24 11.41
CA ALA A 662 19.52 -15.09 10.48
C ALA A 662 20.86 -14.45 10.12
N LEU A 663 20.90 -13.20 9.65
CA LEU A 663 22.14 -12.54 9.24
C LEU A 663 23.13 -12.33 10.40
N SER A 664 22.66 -11.86 11.55
CA SER A 664 23.47 -11.66 12.75
C SER A 664 24.12 -12.96 13.23
N PHE A 665 23.37 -14.08 13.17
CA PHE A 665 23.92 -15.37 13.59
C PHE A 665 25.08 -15.83 12.69
N ILE A 666 25.00 -15.56 11.39
CA ILE A 666 26.05 -15.88 10.42
C ILE A 666 27.29 -15.05 10.67
N SER A 667 27.09 -13.73 10.75
CA SER A 667 28.18 -12.78 10.93
C SER A 667 28.96 -13.09 12.21
N ASN A 668 28.25 -13.31 13.32
CA ASN A 668 28.88 -13.46 14.64
C ASN A 668 29.53 -14.82 14.89
N ASN A 669 29.15 -15.88 14.15
CA ASN A 669 29.60 -17.25 14.45
C ASN A 669 30.31 -17.95 13.29
N PHE A 670 30.23 -17.43 12.06
CA PHE A 670 30.79 -18.06 10.86
C PHE A 670 31.50 -17.07 9.94
N ASP A 671 31.97 -15.93 10.46
CA ASP A 671 32.71 -14.89 9.71
C ASP A 671 31.96 -14.40 8.45
N GLY A 672 30.63 -14.39 8.50
CA GLY A 672 29.83 -14.03 7.34
C GLY A 672 29.84 -15.08 6.22
N CYS A 673 30.33 -16.30 6.42
CA CYS A 673 30.34 -17.35 5.41
C CYS A 673 29.28 -18.42 5.74
N ILE A 674 28.63 -18.95 4.71
CA ILE A 674 27.59 -19.98 4.89
C ILE A 674 28.25 -21.32 5.24
N PRO A 675 28.02 -21.90 6.43
CA PRO A 675 28.58 -23.20 6.81
C PRO A 675 27.97 -24.36 5.99
N GLU A 676 28.64 -25.51 6.01
CA GLU A 676 28.13 -26.73 5.39
C GLU A 676 26.77 -27.12 5.96
N MET A 677 25.86 -27.59 5.09
CA MET A 677 24.50 -27.95 5.47
C MET A 677 24.28 -29.45 5.58
N LEU A 678 24.15 -29.93 6.82
CA LEU A 678 23.71 -31.30 7.12
C LEU A 678 22.24 -31.25 7.49
N LEU A 679 21.39 -31.80 6.61
CA LEU A 679 19.95 -31.65 6.70
C LEU A 679 19.26 -32.87 7.29
N GLU A 680 18.51 -32.64 8.37
CA GLU A 680 17.68 -33.66 9.02
C GLU A 680 16.27 -33.70 8.41
N GLU A 681 15.45 -34.69 8.79
CA GLU A 681 14.07 -34.80 8.28
C GLU A 681 13.21 -33.57 8.64
N GLY A 682 13.42 -33.00 9.83
CA GLY A 682 12.74 -31.76 10.24
C GLY A 682 13.07 -30.57 9.34
N ASP A 683 14.29 -30.52 8.80
CA ASP A 683 14.74 -29.46 7.90
C ASP A 683 14.09 -29.57 6.52
N LYS A 684 13.99 -30.79 6.00
CA LYS A 684 13.33 -31.08 4.72
C LYS A 684 11.85 -30.70 4.77
N LYS A 685 11.18 -30.92 5.92
CA LYS A 685 9.80 -30.48 6.14
C LYS A 685 9.65 -28.96 6.04
N VAL A 686 10.56 -28.20 6.63
CA VAL A 686 10.54 -26.72 6.57
C VAL A 686 10.76 -26.22 5.14
N ILE A 687 11.69 -26.82 4.39
CA ILE A 687 11.90 -26.49 2.96
C ILE A 687 10.60 -26.70 2.18
N ALA A 688 9.88 -27.79 2.42
CA ALA A 688 8.61 -28.08 1.78
C ALA A 688 7.50 -27.10 2.15
N GLN A 689 7.44 -26.66 3.41
CA GLN A 689 6.50 -25.63 3.85
C GLN A 689 6.77 -24.29 3.15
N VAL A 690 8.04 -23.88 3.04
CA VAL A 690 8.42 -22.66 2.31
C VAL A 690 8.08 -22.76 0.81
N ASP A 691 8.33 -23.91 0.19
CA ASP A 691 7.97 -24.17 -1.21
C ASP A 691 6.44 -24.10 -1.43
N HIS A 692 5.65 -24.62 -0.50
CA HIS A 692 4.19 -24.52 -0.53
C HIS A 692 3.69 -23.06 -0.46
N GLU A 693 4.23 -22.27 0.46
CA GLU A 693 3.92 -20.84 0.59
C GLU A 693 4.33 -20.05 -0.66
N LEU A 694 5.50 -20.35 -1.23
CA LEU A 694 5.97 -19.74 -2.47
C LEU A 694 5.05 -20.07 -3.65
N LYS A 695 4.63 -21.34 -3.78
CA LYS A 695 3.65 -21.73 -4.80
C LYS A 695 2.34 -20.98 -4.63
N SER A 696 1.87 -20.79 -3.40
CA SER A 696 0.65 -20.04 -3.10
C SER A 696 0.78 -18.55 -3.42
N TYR A 697 1.94 -17.95 -3.10
CA TYR A 697 2.30 -16.60 -3.52
C TYR A 697 2.23 -16.44 -5.05
N ILE A 698 2.90 -17.32 -5.79
CA ILE A 698 2.92 -17.30 -7.26
C ILE A 698 1.50 -17.40 -7.82
N GLN A 699 0.68 -18.33 -7.31
CA GLN A 699 -0.71 -18.48 -7.75
C GLN A 699 -1.55 -17.22 -7.50
N CYS A 700 -1.34 -16.52 -6.39
CA CYS A 700 -2.01 -15.27 -6.10
C CYS A 700 -1.57 -14.16 -7.06
N MET A 701 -0.26 -14.04 -7.31
CA MET A 701 0.31 -13.04 -8.21
C MET A 701 -0.15 -13.24 -9.65
N GLU A 702 -0.14 -14.47 -10.19
CA GLU A 702 -0.69 -14.80 -11.52
C GLU A 702 -2.15 -14.34 -11.69
N LYS A 703 -2.93 -14.39 -10.60
CA LYS A 703 -4.34 -14.02 -10.57
C LYS A 703 -4.58 -12.58 -10.09
N THR A 704 -3.53 -11.77 -9.92
CA THR A 704 -3.58 -10.38 -9.42
C THR A 704 -4.22 -10.21 -8.03
N ARG A 705 -4.16 -11.24 -7.18
CA ARG A 705 -4.57 -11.23 -5.76
C ARG A 705 -3.43 -10.73 -4.88
N LEU A 706 -3.08 -9.46 -5.05
CA LEU A 706 -1.90 -8.84 -4.44
C LEU A 706 -1.99 -8.77 -2.91
N ARG A 707 -3.20 -8.56 -2.37
CA ARG A 707 -3.44 -8.51 -0.93
C ARG A 707 -3.20 -9.85 -0.23
N ASP A 708 -3.49 -10.96 -0.89
CA ASP A 708 -3.25 -12.28 -0.31
C ASP A 708 -1.81 -12.72 -0.53
N ALA A 709 -1.21 -12.37 -1.68
CA ALA A 709 0.20 -12.65 -1.96
C ALA A 709 1.13 -12.13 -0.85
N ILE A 710 0.92 -10.90 -0.36
CA ILE A 710 1.76 -10.34 0.71
C ILE A 710 1.67 -11.15 2.01
N LYS A 711 0.54 -11.81 2.29
CA LYS A 711 0.37 -12.63 3.50
C LYS A 711 1.17 -13.93 3.40
N TYR A 712 1.15 -14.61 2.25
CA TYR A 712 1.97 -15.79 1.99
C TYR A 712 3.47 -15.47 2.13
N MET A 713 3.89 -14.31 1.62
CA MET A 713 5.26 -13.80 1.82
C MET A 713 5.60 -13.64 3.32
N LEU A 714 4.73 -12.99 4.09
CA LEU A 714 4.93 -12.80 5.54
C LEU A 714 4.85 -14.12 6.31
N ASN A 715 4.19 -15.16 5.78
CA ASN A 715 4.11 -16.46 6.43
C ASN A 715 5.43 -17.23 6.31
N ILE A 716 6.16 -17.07 5.20
CA ILE A 716 7.51 -17.63 5.05
C ILE A 716 8.44 -17.12 6.18
N SER A 717 8.38 -15.83 6.53
CA SER A 717 9.17 -15.31 7.65
C SER A 717 8.70 -15.83 9.01
N ARG A 718 7.40 -16.11 9.18
CA ARG A 718 6.87 -16.75 10.41
C ARG A 718 7.40 -18.16 10.57
N ILE A 719 7.37 -18.97 9.51
CA ILE A 719 7.97 -20.31 9.48
C ILE A 719 9.45 -20.23 9.84
N GLY A 720 10.16 -19.26 9.26
CA GLY A 720 11.57 -19.01 9.57
C GLY A 720 11.83 -18.66 11.05
N ASN A 721 11.05 -17.75 11.62
CA ASN A 721 11.15 -17.37 13.04
C ASN A 721 10.88 -18.56 13.97
N GLN A 722 9.81 -19.34 13.69
CA GLN A 722 9.48 -20.54 14.45
C GLN A 722 10.60 -21.58 14.37
N TYR A 723 11.17 -21.79 13.19
CA TYR A 723 12.28 -22.72 13.01
C TYR A 723 13.52 -22.32 13.80
N ILE A 724 13.93 -21.04 13.73
CA ILE A 724 15.05 -20.51 14.53
C ILE A 724 14.75 -20.69 16.02
N GLN A 725 13.52 -20.38 16.45
CA GLN A 725 13.15 -20.42 17.86
C GLN A 725 13.15 -21.84 18.44
N SER A 726 12.61 -22.81 17.70
CA SER A 726 12.56 -24.21 18.13
C SER A 726 13.94 -24.86 18.18
N ASN A 727 14.85 -24.47 17.28
CA ASN A 727 16.20 -25.02 17.21
C ASN A 727 17.20 -24.39 18.18
N LYS A 728 16.91 -23.19 18.71
CA LYS A 728 17.77 -22.47 19.66
C LYS A 728 19.26 -22.46 19.27
N PRO A 729 19.61 -21.98 18.07
CA PRO A 729 20.97 -22.03 17.56
C PRO A 729 22.02 -21.34 18.44
N TRP A 730 21.63 -20.27 19.15
CA TRP A 730 22.49 -19.55 20.10
C TRP A 730 22.88 -20.35 21.35
N GLU A 731 22.12 -21.41 21.69
CA GLU A 731 22.45 -22.35 22.77
C GLU A 731 23.32 -23.47 22.23
N LYS A 732 22.94 -24.07 21.09
CA LYS A 732 23.64 -25.22 20.49
C LYS A 732 25.10 -24.90 20.14
N ILE A 733 25.37 -23.70 19.61
CA ILE A 733 26.73 -23.26 19.26
C ILE A 733 27.68 -23.19 20.46
N LYS A 734 27.16 -23.02 21.69
CA LYS A 734 27.95 -22.95 22.92
C LYS A 734 28.21 -24.32 23.55
N ALA A 735 27.36 -25.30 23.27
CA ALA A 735 27.41 -26.63 23.89
C ALA A 735 28.45 -27.56 23.23
N SER A 736 28.77 -27.34 21.96
CA SER A 736 29.75 -28.12 21.20
C SER A 736 30.23 -27.29 20.03
N ALA A 737 31.56 -27.12 19.88
CA ALA A 737 32.16 -26.47 18.71
C ALA A 737 31.97 -27.27 17.41
N ALA A 738 31.39 -28.48 17.47
CA ALA A 738 31.34 -29.45 16.38
C ALA A 738 29.93 -29.93 16.00
N GLU A 739 28.84 -29.48 16.65
CA GLU A 739 27.49 -29.89 16.24
C GLU A 739 26.88 -28.93 15.20
N ASN A 740 27.07 -29.33 13.94
CA ASN A 740 26.60 -28.77 12.66
C ASN A 740 25.08 -28.56 12.51
N SER A 741 24.30 -28.38 13.58
CA SER A 741 22.83 -28.34 13.52
C SER A 741 22.22 -26.94 13.29
N THR A 742 22.96 -26.03 12.64
CA THR A 742 22.48 -24.64 12.43
C THR A 742 22.48 -24.17 10.98
N SER A 743 22.60 -25.10 10.05
CA SER A 743 22.87 -24.77 8.66
C SER A 743 21.62 -24.38 7.86
N LEU A 744 20.40 -24.73 8.33
CA LEU A 744 19.16 -24.39 7.61
C LEU A 744 18.74 -22.91 7.75
N VAL A 745 19.07 -22.28 8.89
CA VAL A 745 18.77 -20.87 9.19
C VAL A 745 19.31 -19.95 8.08
N LEU A 746 20.37 -20.41 7.42
CA LEU A 746 21.18 -19.74 6.42
C LEU A 746 20.72 -19.88 4.96
N ARG A 747 20.15 -21.03 4.55
CA ARG A 747 19.56 -21.14 3.19
C ARG A 747 18.10 -20.69 3.13
N ASN A 748 17.39 -20.59 4.26
CA ASN A 748 16.21 -19.73 4.28
C ASN A 748 16.59 -18.23 4.19
N THR A 749 17.81 -17.85 4.60
CA THR A 749 18.40 -16.56 4.19
C THR A 749 18.93 -16.56 2.75
N ALA A 750 19.11 -17.71 2.09
CA ALA A 750 19.32 -17.77 0.63
C ALA A 750 18.02 -17.59 -0.16
N PHE A 751 16.86 -17.95 0.41
CA PHE A 751 15.56 -17.43 -0.03
C PHE A 751 15.55 -15.90 0.07
N LEU A 752 16.10 -15.35 1.16
CA LEU A 752 16.31 -13.90 1.30
C LEU A 752 17.46 -13.34 0.44
N LYS A 753 18.41 -14.16 -0.02
CA LYS A 753 19.44 -13.79 -1.01
C LYS A 753 18.81 -13.71 -2.40
N HIS A 754 17.82 -14.55 -2.72
CA HIS A 754 16.94 -14.33 -3.86
C HIS A 754 16.13 -13.03 -3.68
N PHE A 755 15.62 -12.72 -2.47
CA PHE A 755 15.06 -11.39 -2.18
C PHE A 755 16.08 -10.24 -2.34
N ARG A 756 17.33 -10.43 -1.94
CA ARG A 756 18.41 -9.42 -1.95
C ARG A 756 19.01 -9.20 -3.33
N THR A 757 19.10 -10.25 -4.15
CA THR A 757 19.75 -10.16 -5.46
C THR A 757 18.76 -9.94 -6.60
N HIS A 758 17.53 -10.48 -6.59
CA HIS A 758 16.58 -10.25 -7.72
C HIS A 758 15.06 -10.24 -7.38
N GLU A 759 14.58 -10.43 -6.14
CA GLU A 759 13.16 -10.78 -5.92
C GLU A 759 12.43 -10.07 -4.75
N GLY A 760 13.14 -9.35 -3.88
CA GLY A 760 12.51 -8.57 -2.81
C GLY A 760 11.77 -7.34 -3.32
N SER A 761 12.16 -6.89 -4.52
CA SER A 761 11.70 -5.68 -5.18
C SER A 761 10.19 -5.60 -5.42
N THR A 762 9.45 -6.71 -5.34
CA THR A 762 8.03 -6.75 -5.71
C THR A 762 7.16 -5.94 -4.74
N PHE A 763 7.44 -5.99 -3.44
CA PHE A 763 6.66 -5.29 -2.40
C PHE A 763 7.48 -4.23 -1.64
N LEU A 764 8.78 -4.49 -1.42
CA LEU A 764 9.74 -3.64 -0.71
C LEU A 764 11.00 -3.46 -1.57
N ARG A 765 11.70 -2.35 -1.47
CA ARG A 765 12.94 -2.06 -2.19
C ARG A 765 14.10 -2.86 -1.58
N ALA A 766 15.06 -3.25 -2.41
CA ALA A 766 16.19 -4.09 -1.99
C ALA A 766 17.20 -3.35 -1.08
N ASP A 767 17.22 -2.02 -1.13
CA ASP A 767 18.05 -1.13 -0.32
C ASP A 767 17.48 -0.91 1.10
N VAL A 768 16.17 -0.98 1.32
CA VAL A 768 15.59 -0.91 2.69
C VAL A 768 15.98 -2.14 3.53
N ILE A 769 16.08 -3.31 2.90
CA ILE A 769 16.66 -4.51 3.56
C ILE A 769 18.15 -4.27 3.88
N GLN A 770 18.82 -3.41 3.12
CA GLN A 770 20.22 -3.02 3.30
C GLN A 770 20.39 -1.94 4.39
N GLU A 771 19.51 -0.94 4.45
CA GLU A 771 19.47 0.09 5.51
C GLU A 771 19.21 -0.56 6.87
N ILE A 772 18.19 -1.43 6.96
CA ILE A 772 17.87 -2.22 8.16
C ILE A 772 19.05 -3.09 8.61
N ALA A 773 19.90 -3.55 7.67
CA ALA A 773 21.09 -4.35 7.97
C ALA A 773 22.36 -3.51 8.23
N SER A 774 22.39 -2.25 7.80
CA SER A 774 23.55 -1.35 7.97
C SER A 774 23.51 -0.55 9.27
N GLU A 775 22.32 -0.34 9.85
CA GLU A 775 22.15 0.33 11.15
C GLU A 775 22.62 -0.52 12.35
N THR A 776 23.00 -1.78 12.13
CA THR A 776 23.48 -2.71 13.17
C THR A 776 25.00 -2.76 13.36
N ASP A 777 25.79 -1.93 12.65
CA ASP A 777 27.24 -2.16 12.47
C ASP A 777 28.16 -0.99 12.92
N THR A 778 27.76 -0.17 13.90
CA THR A 778 28.54 1.03 14.30
C THR A 778 29.75 0.79 15.22
N ASP A 779 30.15 -0.44 15.54
CA ASP A 779 31.19 -0.68 16.56
C ASP A 779 32.40 -1.54 16.12
N PHE A 780 32.87 -1.46 14.87
CA PHE A 780 34.15 -2.09 14.49
C PHE A 780 34.93 -1.30 13.43
N ALA A 781 35.38 -0.09 13.79
CA ALA A 781 36.33 0.68 12.99
C ALA A 781 37.61 0.94 13.80
N ASN A 782 38.51 -0.04 13.89
CA ASN A 782 39.95 0.16 14.17
C ASN A 782 40.75 -1.18 14.13
N SER A 783 41.09 -1.67 12.94
CA SER A 783 42.36 -2.38 12.73
C SER A 783 42.63 -2.61 11.24
N SER A 784 43.62 -1.91 10.71
CA SER A 784 44.26 -2.12 9.42
C SER A 784 45.03 -3.44 9.41
N LEU A 785 44.91 -4.27 8.36
CA LEU A 785 46.00 -5.15 7.90
C LEU A 785 45.80 -5.66 6.46
N ASP A 786 46.94 -5.68 5.76
CA ASP A 786 47.18 -5.85 4.33
C ASP A 786 46.70 -7.17 3.72
N LEU A 787 46.31 -7.07 2.45
CA LEU A 787 45.98 -8.14 1.52
C LEU A 787 47.24 -8.82 0.97
N GLN A 788 47.32 -10.15 1.09
CA GLN A 788 47.88 -11.03 0.06
C GLN A 788 47.53 -12.50 0.36
N GLY A 789 46.77 -13.15 -0.53
CA GLY A 789 46.51 -14.58 -0.48
C GLY A 789 45.19 -14.99 -1.12
N GLU A 790 45.28 -15.52 -2.34
CA GLU A 790 44.20 -16.26 -3.02
C GLU A 790 43.69 -17.39 -2.12
N ILE A 791 42.35 -17.56 -1.99
CA ILE A 791 41.58 -18.83 -1.81
C ILE A 791 40.13 -18.49 -1.39
N CYS A 792 39.15 -19.15 -2.05
CA CYS A 792 37.71 -19.24 -1.74
C CYS A 792 36.80 -18.02 -2.04
N GLU A 793 36.29 -17.91 -3.28
CA GLU A 793 35.41 -16.81 -3.72
C GLU A 793 33.93 -17.15 -3.99
N SER A 794 33.40 -18.32 -3.61
CA SER A 794 31.99 -18.66 -3.91
C SER A 794 31.00 -18.61 -2.73
N THR A 795 31.44 -18.41 -1.47
CA THR A 795 30.53 -18.52 -0.30
C THR A 795 30.77 -17.53 0.86
N CYS A 796 31.70 -16.60 0.75
CA CYS A 796 31.92 -15.59 1.82
C CYS A 796 31.26 -14.25 1.52
N PHE A 797 30.57 -13.69 2.52
CA PHE A 797 30.26 -12.26 2.55
C PHE A 797 31.53 -11.51 3.00
N LYS A 798 32.38 -11.05 2.07
CA LYS A 798 33.50 -10.18 2.42
C LYS A 798 32.95 -8.89 3.05
N SER A 799 33.37 -8.58 4.28
CA SER A 799 33.03 -7.36 5.04
C SER A 799 33.49 -6.05 4.38
N SER A 800 34.28 -6.14 3.31
CA SER A 800 34.84 -4.99 2.58
C SER A 800 33.92 -4.38 1.51
N PHE A 801 32.63 -4.72 1.48
CA PHE A 801 31.65 -4.17 0.51
C PHE A 801 30.65 -3.19 1.12
N LEU A 802 30.86 -2.76 2.37
CA LEU A 802 30.09 -1.72 3.04
C LEU A 802 30.82 -0.37 2.88
N TYR A 803 30.20 0.55 2.12
CA TYR A 803 30.56 1.95 1.75
C TYR A 803 31.38 2.18 0.46
N PRO A 804 31.10 3.26 -0.33
CA PRO A 804 30.30 4.45 0.00
C PRO A 804 29.26 4.92 -1.05
N THR A 805 28.02 5.21 -0.61
CA THR A 805 27.08 6.25 -1.12
C THR A 805 25.80 6.11 -0.29
N LEU A 806 25.21 7.09 0.40
CA LEU A 806 25.28 8.56 0.38
C LEU A 806 24.86 9.08 1.77
N LYS A 807 25.49 10.17 2.21
CA LYS A 807 24.90 11.11 3.18
C LYS A 807 23.53 11.57 2.65
N LEU A 808 22.47 11.39 3.42
CA LEU A 808 21.43 12.38 3.70
C LEU A 808 20.40 11.83 4.70
#